data_AF-A0A0C3AR72-F1
#
_entry.id   AF-A0A0C3AR72-F1
#
_cell.length_a   1.000
_cell.length_b   1.000
_cell.length_c   1.000
_cell.angle_alpha   90.00
_cell.angle_beta   90.00
_cell.angle_gamma   90.00
#
_symmetry.space_group_name_H-M   'P 1'
#
loop_
_entity.id
_entity.type
_entity.pdbx_description
1 polymer ?
#
loop_
_entity_poly.entity_id
_entity_poly.type
_entity_poly.pdbx_seq_one_letter_code
_entity_poly.pdbx_strand_id
1 'polypeptide(L)'
;MCPASGSRFHGDARCNACHAEGWIDPGRSQRSCRYSIYLRTPWRDRESVYQKCCGSCCCLAPWRRTPYWLMVRVALQTSLKEWEVEPRCGYKVFITFVLARILERALNANMSHHVLFVMNAKIAIRVSKFSAAALSSPAFEYIASQTKACSVLLEKGWKDIQAAEAVPLNWITPTAEEINIAKGFLLTNSKAYLSEVYNRRKTLSQASNSFSPSSFEATLPNHTSITGQSPPSAIPLNASGVDLWIGILDVERWVACDMNKWLTIPSSRNNVEAVVETLRQMIARHDSLAVTFSGSNPALFSRVFLTQMELWVALDKTVVNNIPLLAEYSPELDVTLFEPLLLPTLDQMIRLRAVENYLQDRRNDVKCPNHSIFEFANHWNSFAARYFDKDLALQSLRSEIQEKARRERASKRDEWRTLNDKYNNLTMSASRLDHTYVECQNRWGDPISTHYSYFCKKCQLENEANNLSIDVHEWPLPEDDVLSRLVVFELHLPNTFGVWRDTTFSIARRYTSKTAKTNPPPALVLCDYPALSTYFKSNITHQQLTIASTTKSFLVSHYRRKDFPCKEDDVVKNHGLRYDMLDESARAWVAPSIFPSMNIRKQCTLSLAPGPYVQLGWSIVGTKHTPNMVIARQSQCPVVLSYHEWDAFGHLRAGNHLQWRNMMLELIRGTLTLGNSAVYLLFCQAAWQAEKALSSEDNEKDLEPHREAHFDLSEAEFGQEVLTVLRERFNKISGNWKEGWTAATLSMIACRLFLLNADEKLKDGVRDFLASLRKTISGWMKQVLRLMKSGATELTTEEINELRDRVIQLAITCRSTYMLGDAIADIFCNSNALTLFIDSAMVLQNIVPPNLSSLSIPLRYVAEKDLVLSAEVFNMLRAAIDSDNFGLDNAIRCNTWQAFRRDTCVPWKPIGDRWMTCQTSSEGNAQVCHVYFNLHIGTFLVNGKTIGGLPKDILGHSLFQSLFSNQPTSSLPL
;
A
#
# COMPACT_ATOMS: atom_id res chain seq x y z
N MET A 1 4.02 64.85 18.86
CA MET A 1 4.28 64.86 20.32
C MET A 1 4.71 63.45 20.75
N CYS A 2 5.96 63.31 21.21
CA CYS A 2 6.46 62.21 22.06
C CYS A 2 5.79 62.26 23.45
N PRO A 3 5.77 61.19 24.31
CA PRO A 3 6.93 60.39 24.81
C PRO A 3 6.72 58.85 24.82
N ALA A 4 7.73 57.97 24.65
CA ALA A 4 8.79 57.47 25.59
C ALA A 4 8.21 56.86 26.89
N SER A 5 8.51 55.64 27.39
CA SER A 5 9.75 54.83 27.36
C SER A 5 9.57 53.39 27.92
N GLY A 6 10.33 52.42 27.38
CA GLY A 6 11.01 51.26 28.01
C GLY A 6 10.21 50.08 28.66
N SER A 7 10.63 48.81 28.66
CA SER A 7 11.75 48.08 28.04
C SER A 7 11.64 46.56 28.32
N ARG A 8 12.21 45.74 27.40
CA ARG A 8 12.89 44.41 27.53
C ARG A 8 12.17 43.06 27.30
N PHE A 9 12.63 42.41 26.20
CA PHE A 9 13.06 41.00 25.95
C PHE A 9 12.09 39.83 26.26
N HIS A 10 11.88 38.79 25.44
CA HIS A 10 12.69 38.12 24.40
C HIS A 10 11.80 37.62 23.24
N GLY A 11 12.31 37.66 22.01
CA GLY A 11 11.72 37.00 20.84
C GLY A 11 12.58 35.83 20.36
N ASP A 12 11.97 34.94 19.58
CA ASP A 12 12.67 34.21 18.52
C ASP A 12 11.74 33.92 17.34
N ALA A 13 12.29 34.15 16.15
CA ALA A 13 11.59 34.33 14.90
C ALA A 13 11.97 33.28 13.85
N ARG A 14 11.11 33.21 12.84
CA ARG A 14 11.17 32.52 11.56
C ARG A 14 12.52 32.68 10.83
N CYS A 15 12.84 31.74 9.94
CA CYS A 15 13.75 32.00 8.83
C CYS A 15 13.26 31.35 7.52
N ASN A 16 13.35 32.13 6.45
CA ASN A 16 12.95 31.88 5.07
C ASN A 16 14.19 31.59 4.17
N ALA A 17 14.00 30.70 3.20
CA ALA A 17 14.31 30.78 1.76
C ALA A 17 15.72 31.09 1.16
N CYS A 18 15.85 30.62 -0.11
CA CYS A 18 16.76 31.01 -1.22
C CYS A 18 18.15 30.36 -1.27
N HIS A 19 18.79 30.05 -2.41
CA HIS A 19 18.50 29.80 -3.84
C HIS A 19 19.91 29.53 -4.43
N ALA A 20 20.10 28.64 -5.41
CA ALA A 20 21.32 28.65 -6.23
C ALA A 20 21.04 28.10 -7.65
N GLU A 21 21.17 29.00 -8.63
CA GLU A 21 21.22 28.78 -10.07
C GLU A 21 22.68 28.70 -10.58
N GLY A 22 22.88 28.22 -11.82
CA GLY A 22 24.10 28.39 -12.65
C GLY A 22 24.31 27.20 -13.60
N TRP A 23 23.77 27.20 -14.82
CA TRP A 23 24.31 27.72 -16.10
C TRP A 23 25.58 27.01 -16.65
N ILE A 24 25.42 26.45 -17.86
CA ILE A 24 26.36 25.83 -18.83
C ILE A 24 26.52 26.87 -19.97
N ASP A 25 27.66 27.21 -20.61
CA ASP A 25 28.61 26.48 -21.51
C ASP A 25 29.60 27.52 -22.14
N PRO A 26 30.43 27.32 -23.21
CA PRO A 26 31.43 26.28 -23.59
C PRO A 26 32.82 26.85 -24.01
N GLY A 27 33.85 25.99 -24.19
CA GLY A 27 35.07 26.32 -24.96
C GLY A 27 36.20 25.25 -24.95
N ARG A 28 36.48 24.61 -26.10
CA ARG A 28 37.51 23.56 -26.39
C ARG A 28 38.97 24.07 -26.23
N SER A 29 40.02 23.27 -25.92
CA SER A 29 40.63 22.26 -26.81
C SER A 29 41.63 21.26 -26.14
N GLN A 30 41.69 20.07 -26.75
CA GLN A 30 42.59 18.90 -26.64
C GLN A 30 44.05 19.08 -26.14
N ARG A 31 44.55 18.13 -25.31
CA ARG A 31 45.44 16.99 -25.69
C ARG A 31 46.03 16.24 -24.46
N SER A 32 46.26 14.94 -24.66
CA SER A 32 47.18 14.02 -23.93
C SER A 32 46.73 13.46 -22.57
N CYS A 33 46.12 12.26 -22.53
CA CYS A 33 46.72 10.95 -22.11
C CYS A 33 47.31 10.91 -20.69
N ARG A 34 47.12 9.90 -19.83
CA ARG A 34 46.32 8.66 -19.70
C ARG A 34 46.69 8.16 -18.28
N TYR A 35 45.83 7.37 -17.62
CA TYR A 35 45.97 6.76 -16.29
C TYR A 35 45.58 7.60 -15.06
N SER A 36 44.27 7.61 -14.76
CA SER A 36 43.82 7.53 -13.37
C SER A 36 42.49 6.78 -13.32
N ILE A 37 42.50 5.65 -12.62
CA ILE A 37 41.36 4.76 -12.41
C ILE A 37 40.31 5.52 -11.60
N TYR A 38 39.18 5.84 -12.23
CA TYR A 38 38.00 6.37 -11.57
C TYR A 38 37.35 5.27 -10.72
N LEU A 39 37.66 5.22 -9.43
CA LEU A 39 36.75 4.64 -8.43
C LEU A 39 35.77 5.73 -8.00
N ARG A 40 34.70 5.92 -8.79
CA ARG A 40 33.47 6.57 -8.31
C ARG A 40 32.71 5.54 -7.46
N THR A 41 32.96 5.53 -6.16
CA THR A 41 32.03 4.93 -5.18
C THR A 41 31.03 6.01 -4.71
N PRO A 42 29.73 5.67 -4.61
CA PRO A 42 28.69 6.63 -4.26
C PRO A 42 28.82 7.09 -2.79
N TRP A 43 28.78 8.40 -2.58
CA TRP A 43 28.89 9.08 -1.28
C TRP A 43 27.53 9.22 -0.58
N ARG A 44 26.83 8.10 -0.34
CA ARG A 44 25.78 7.96 0.68
C ARG A 44 25.93 6.56 1.27
N ASP A 45 25.80 6.43 2.58
CA ASP A 45 25.96 5.20 3.38
C ASP A 45 27.34 4.92 4.00
N ARG A 46 27.95 5.93 4.64
CA ARG A 46 29.03 5.71 5.63
C ARG A 46 28.85 6.44 6.97
N GLU A 47 27.63 6.74 7.37
CA GLU A 47 27.34 7.16 8.76
C GLU A 47 26.84 6.01 9.66
N SER A 48 26.40 4.87 9.11
CA SER A 48 25.89 3.75 9.92
C SER A 48 26.90 2.63 10.25
N VAL A 49 28.08 2.62 9.62
CA VAL A 49 29.06 1.51 9.77
C VAL A 49 30.22 1.84 10.72
N TYR A 50 30.53 3.11 10.97
CA TYR A 50 31.58 3.48 11.95
C TYR A 50 31.07 3.60 13.40
N GLN A 51 29.76 3.49 13.63
CA GLN A 51 29.16 3.59 14.96
C GLN A 51 28.89 2.21 15.61
N LYS A 52 29.16 1.11 14.92
CA LYS A 52 28.90 -0.26 15.40
C LYS A 52 30.14 -1.14 15.65
N CYS A 53 31.37 -0.64 15.46
CA CYS A 53 32.60 -1.44 15.64
C CYS A 53 33.65 -0.87 16.61
N CYS A 54 33.28 0.01 17.56
CA CYS A 54 34.20 0.46 18.61
C CYS A 54 33.54 0.36 20.00
N GLY A 55 33.37 -0.87 20.49
CA GLY A 55 32.94 -1.14 21.86
C GLY A 55 34.07 -1.13 22.91
N SER A 56 35.34 -0.97 22.49
CA SER A 56 36.47 -1.27 23.39
C SER A 56 37.75 -0.47 23.13
N CYS A 57 37.67 0.81 22.73
CA CYS A 57 38.85 1.67 22.72
C CYS A 57 38.46 3.13 23.01
N CYS A 58 38.97 3.67 24.13
CA CYS A 58 38.81 5.05 24.56
C CYS A 58 39.49 6.02 23.59
N CYS A 59 38.90 6.27 22.42
CA CYS A 59 39.29 7.36 21.54
C CYS A 59 38.50 8.61 21.97
N LEU A 60 39.12 9.42 22.82
CA LEU A 60 38.67 10.73 23.28
C LEU A 60 37.97 11.53 22.16
N ALA A 61 36.86 12.20 22.51
CA ALA A 61 36.04 13.01 21.60
C ALA A 61 36.89 13.80 20.57
N PRO A 62 36.48 13.85 19.29
CA PRO A 62 37.29 14.48 18.26
C PRO A 62 37.64 15.91 18.67
N TRP A 63 38.93 16.20 18.85
CA TRP A 63 39.42 17.45 19.45
C TRP A 63 38.84 18.72 18.83
N ARG A 64 38.47 18.67 17.54
CA ARG A 64 37.82 19.75 16.79
C ARG A 64 36.39 20.09 17.24
N ARG A 65 35.76 19.21 18.02
CA ARG A 65 34.42 19.37 18.60
C ARG A 65 34.46 19.64 20.11
N THR A 66 35.64 19.85 20.68
CA THR A 66 35.75 20.22 22.11
C THR A 66 35.39 21.69 22.29
N PRO A 67 34.68 22.07 23.38
CA PRO A 67 34.39 23.47 23.70
C PRO A 67 35.66 24.33 23.78
N TYR A 68 36.76 23.74 24.25
CA TYR A 68 38.08 24.39 24.30
C TYR A 68 38.60 24.79 22.92
N TRP A 69 38.50 23.91 21.91
CA TRP A 69 38.91 24.25 20.55
C TRP A 69 38.02 25.32 19.92
N LEU A 70 36.73 25.35 20.24
CA LEU A 70 35.83 26.41 19.78
C LEU A 70 36.27 27.77 20.35
N MET A 71 36.60 27.83 21.64
CA MET A 71 37.12 29.03 22.29
C MET A 71 38.44 29.50 21.63
N VAL A 72 39.41 28.60 21.44
CA VAL A 72 40.69 28.91 20.76
C VAL A 72 40.46 29.41 19.34
N ARG A 73 39.54 28.79 18.59
CA ARG A 73 39.19 29.20 17.23
C ARG A 73 38.58 30.59 17.20
N VAL A 74 37.63 30.89 18.10
CA VAL A 74 36.98 32.21 18.17
C VAL A 74 38.03 33.26 18.53
N ALA A 75 38.84 33.04 19.57
CA ALA A 75 39.91 33.96 19.97
C ALA A 75 40.91 34.24 18.84
N LEU A 76 41.38 33.19 18.15
CA LEU A 76 42.28 33.36 17.00
C LEU A 76 41.62 34.14 15.86
N GLN A 77 40.35 33.88 15.56
CA GLN A 77 39.64 34.58 14.49
C GLN A 77 39.34 36.04 14.84
N THR A 78 39.02 36.36 16.09
CA THR A 78 38.78 37.74 16.54
C THR A 78 40.09 38.52 16.56
N SER A 79 41.17 37.99 17.13
CA SER A 79 42.47 38.69 17.18
C SER A 79 43.07 38.88 15.78
N LEU A 80 42.96 37.89 14.89
CA LEU A 80 43.41 38.05 13.50
C LEU A 80 42.58 39.10 12.73
N LYS A 81 41.29 39.24 13.05
CA LYS A 81 40.44 40.28 12.47
C LYS A 81 40.80 41.68 13.01
N GLU A 82 41.13 41.79 14.29
CA GLU A 82 41.61 43.05 14.90
C GLU A 82 42.94 43.51 14.31
N TRP A 83 43.81 42.59 13.90
CA TRP A 83 45.07 42.89 13.20
C TRP A 83 44.92 43.06 11.68
N GLU A 84 43.70 43.24 11.19
CA GLU A 84 43.36 43.41 9.77
C GLU A 84 43.85 42.27 8.84
N VAL A 85 44.10 41.07 9.39
CA VAL A 85 44.52 39.91 8.59
C VAL A 85 43.29 39.26 7.94
N GLU A 86 43.28 39.20 6.62
CA GLU A 86 42.19 38.57 5.88
C GLU A 86 41.97 37.11 6.36
N PRO A 87 40.73 36.66 6.66
CA PRO A 87 40.48 35.32 7.20
C PRO A 87 41.00 34.15 6.33
N ARG A 88 41.16 34.39 5.02
CA ARG A 88 41.75 33.43 4.08
C ARG A 88 43.27 33.32 4.24
N CYS A 89 43.94 34.41 4.62
CA CYS A 89 45.39 34.50 4.85
C CYS A 89 45.78 34.28 6.32
N GLY A 90 44.83 34.42 7.26
CA GLY A 90 45.05 34.19 8.70
C GLY A 90 44.72 32.76 9.15
N TYR A 91 43.51 32.54 9.66
CA TYR A 91 43.13 31.29 10.34
C TYR A 91 43.26 30.04 9.45
N LYS A 92 42.92 30.15 8.16
CA LYS A 92 43.00 29.01 7.23
C LYS A 92 44.44 28.59 6.96
N VAL A 93 45.37 29.53 6.84
CA VAL A 93 46.81 29.24 6.69
C VAL A 93 47.33 28.61 7.98
N PHE A 94 46.98 29.19 9.14
CA PHE A 94 47.36 28.66 10.44
C PHE A 94 46.92 27.20 10.65
N ILE A 95 45.65 26.85 10.37
CA ILE A 95 45.19 25.46 10.57
C ILE A 95 45.85 24.50 9.59
N THR A 96 46.22 24.96 8.40
CA THR A 96 46.95 24.14 7.41
C THR A 96 48.38 23.92 7.87
N PHE A 97 49.02 24.93 8.47
CA PHE A 97 50.32 24.81 9.13
C PHE A 97 50.29 23.86 10.33
N VAL A 98 49.27 23.94 11.19
CA VAL A 98 49.08 23.01 12.32
C VAL A 98 48.93 21.58 11.81
N LEU A 99 48.19 21.37 10.72
CA LEU A 99 48.06 20.04 10.10
C LEU A 99 49.38 19.53 9.52
N ALA A 100 50.19 20.40 8.91
CA ALA A 100 51.53 20.03 8.45
C ALA A 100 52.47 19.66 9.63
N ARG A 101 52.36 20.33 10.77
CA ARG A 101 53.06 19.95 12.01
C ARG A 101 52.60 18.59 12.56
N ILE A 102 51.32 18.28 12.45
CA ILE A 102 50.82 16.95 12.83
C ILE A 102 51.33 15.89 11.84
N LEU A 103 51.41 16.21 10.54
CA LEU A 103 52.01 15.33 9.53
C LEU A 103 53.50 15.07 9.82
N GLU A 104 54.28 16.09 10.16
CA GLU A 104 55.69 15.96 10.60
C GLU A 104 55.81 14.96 11.76
N ARG A 105 54.98 15.12 12.80
CA ARG A 105 54.99 14.20 13.95
C ARG A 105 54.56 12.78 13.55
N ALA A 106 53.60 12.63 12.64
CA ALA A 106 53.17 11.34 12.14
C ALA A 106 54.26 10.63 11.30
N LEU A 107 55.03 11.40 10.52
CA LEU A 107 56.19 10.90 9.79
C LEU A 107 57.27 10.42 10.75
N ASN A 108 57.60 11.22 11.77
CA ASN A 108 58.60 10.85 12.79
C ASN A 108 58.16 9.64 13.64
N ALA A 109 56.85 9.43 13.79
CA ALA A 109 56.28 8.29 14.51
C ALA A 109 56.11 7.02 13.64
N ASN A 110 56.56 7.02 12.37
CA ASN A 110 56.39 5.91 11.43
C ASN A 110 54.95 5.37 11.36
N MET A 111 53.97 6.27 11.27
CA MET A 111 52.58 5.85 11.11
C MET A 111 52.38 5.09 9.78
N SER A 112 51.38 4.20 9.74
CA SER A 112 51.07 3.39 8.57
C SER A 112 50.88 4.22 7.30
N HIS A 113 51.35 3.71 6.14
CA HIS A 113 51.33 4.42 4.86
C HIS A 113 49.94 4.94 4.45
N HIS A 114 48.86 4.20 4.72
CA HIS A 114 47.50 4.64 4.39
C HIS A 114 47.06 5.88 5.18
N VAL A 115 47.46 6.01 6.45
CA VAL A 115 47.16 7.19 7.28
C VAL A 115 47.97 8.39 6.79
N LEU A 116 49.26 8.20 6.52
CA LEU A 116 50.14 9.25 5.99
C LEU A 116 49.63 9.78 4.64
N PHE A 117 49.19 8.89 3.75
CA PHE A 117 48.58 9.26 2.47
C PHE A 117 47.34 10.14 2.66
N VAL A 118 46.42 9.75 3.54
CA VAL A 118 45.19 10.54 3.80
C VAL A 118 45.52 11.90 4.41
N MET A 119 46.48 11.97 5.33
CA MET A 119 46.92 13.22 5.93
C MET A 119 47.52 14.16 4.88
N ASN A 120 48.41 13.64 4.03
CA ASN A 120 49.06 14.38 2.96
C ASN A 120 48.04 14.90 1.92
N ALA A 121 47.13 14.03 1.45
CA ALA A 121 46.08 14.41 0.52
C ALA A 121 45.14 15.50 1.09
N LYS A 122 44.78 15.41 2.38
CA LYS A 122 43.95 16.42 3.04
C LYS A 122 44.65 17.77 3.20
N ILE A 123 45.97 17.81 3.26
CA ILE A 123 46.74 19.06 3.26
C ILE A 123 46.80 19.60 1.83
N ALA A 124 47.13 18.77 0.84
CA ALA A 124 47.18 19.16 -0.58
C ALA A 124 45.86 19.76 -1.08
N ILE A 125 44.71 19.13 -0.76
CA ILE A 125 43.37 19.64 -1.11
C ILE A 125 43.05 20.98 -0.40
N ARG A 126 43.63 21.23 0.78
CA ARG A 126 43.47 22.53 1.45
C ARG A 126 44.33 23.59 0.80
N VAL A 127 45.58 23.25 0.46
CA VAL A 127 46.51 24.12 -0.27
C VAL A 127 45.89 24.57 -1.61
N SER A 128 45.24 23.67 -2.35
CA SER A 128 44.62 24.01 -3.65
C SER A 128 43.42 24.97 -3.59
N LYS A 129 42.92 25.28 -2.38
CA LYS A 129 41.79 26.21 -2.17
C LYS A 129 42.22 27.62 -1.79
N PHE A 130 43.52 27.89 -1.65
CA PHE A 130 44.05 29.23 -1.36
C PHE A 130 44.26 30.04 -2.64
N SER A 131 44.08 31.36 -2.56
CA SER A 131 44.42 32.30 -3.64
C SER A 131 45.95 32.50 -3.73
N ALA A 132 46.43 32.99 -4.87
CA ALA A 132 47.86 33.25 -5.10
C ALA A 132 48.50 34.14 -4.01
N ALA A 133 47.77 35.15 -3.53
CA ALA A 133 48.24 36.06 -2.47
C ALA A 133 48.46 35.37 -1.11
N ALA A 134 47.69 34.32 -0.79
CA ALA A 134 47.85 33.58 0.46
C ALA A 134 49.06 32.64 0.44
N LEU A 135 49.47 32.18 -0.75
CA LEU A 135 50.60 31.27 -0.95
C LEU A 135 51.97 31.92 -0.70
N SER A 136 52.02 33.26 -0.66
CA SER A 136 53.24 34.04 -0.37
C SER A 136 53.62 34.06 1.14
N SER A 137 52.85 33.41 2.01
CA SER A 137 53.17 33.34 3.44
C SER A 137 54.34 32.38 3.71
N PRO A 138 55.30 32.71 4.61
CA PRO A 138 56.40 31.81 5.00
C PRO A 138 55.95 30.45 5.53
N ALA A 139 54.71 30.35 6.02
CA ALA A 139 54.13 29.08 6.47
C ALA A 139 54.01 28.03 5.34
N PHE A 140 53.86 28.47 4.08
CA PHE A 140 53.73 27.55 2.95
C PHE A 140 55.03 26.84 2.57
N GLU A 141 56.19 27.46 2.79
CA GLU A 141 57.48 26.77 2.63
C GLU A 141 57.58 25.56 3.56
N TYR A 142 57.16 25.75 4.81
CA TYR A 142 57.10 24.67 5.79
C TYR A 142 56.07 23.60 5.38
N ILE A 143 54.84 23.98 5.00
CA ILE A 143 53.80 23.03 4.57
C ILE A 143 54.26 22.21 3.35
N ALA A 144 54.89 22.86 2.37
CA ALA A 144 55.42 22.22 1.17
C ALA A 144 56.54 21.22 1.52
N SER A 145 57.43 21.57 2.45
CA SER A 145 58.51 20.67 2.89
C SER A 145 57.96 19.36 3.48
N GLN A 146 56.93 19.43 4.33
CA GLN A 146 56.38 18.26 5.02
C GLN A 146 55.56 17.37 4.07
N THR A 147 54.77 17.98 3.19
CA THR A 147 53.99 17.25 2.17
C THR A 147 54.90 16.56 1.15
N LYS A 148 56.01 17.21 0.76
CA LYS A 148 57.05 16.61 -0.09
C LYS A 148 57.74 15.44 0.61
N ALA A 149 58.17 15.60 1.86
CA ALA A 149 58.79 14.53 2.64
C ALA A 149 57.89 13.30 2.77
N CYS A 150 56.60 13.50 3.05
CA CYS A 150 55.62 12.41 3.09
C CYS A 150 55.46 11.71 1.74
N SER A 151 55.39 12.47 0.64
CA SER A 151 55.25 11.91 -0.70
C SER A 151 56.46 11.06 -1.09
N VAL A 152 57.67 11.52 -0.79
CA VAL A 152 58.92 10.77 -1.03
C VAL A 152 58.95 9.46 -0.25
N LEU A 153 58.53 9.47 1.02
CA LEU A 153 58.45 8.26 1.85
C LEU A 153 57.45 7.25 1.28
N LEU A 154 56.26 7.71 0.90
CA LEU A 154 55.21 6.86 0.32
C LEU A 154 55.65 6.27 -1.03
N GLU A 155 56.33 7.05 -1.87
CA GLU A 155 56.85 6.59 -3.15
C GLU A 155 57.97 5.57 -2.98
N LYS A 156 58.86 5.76 -1.99
CA LYS A 156 59.88 4.77 -1.62
C LYS A 156 59.23 3.47 -1.17
N GLY A 157 58.28 3.53 -0.24
CA GLY A 157 57.56 2.35 0.23
C GLY A 157 56.81 1.63 -0.89
N TRP A 158 56.28 2.36 -1.87
CA TRP A 158 55.67 1.77 -3.06
C TRP A 158 56.68 1.05 -3.94
N LYS A 159 57.86 1.64 -4.17
CA LYS A 159 58.95 0.99 -4.92
C LYS A 159 59.48 -0.26 -4.21
N ASP A 160 59.57 -0.24 -2.89
CA ASP A 160 60.00 -1.41 -2.11
C ASP A 160 58.98 -2.55 -2.22
N ILE A 161 57.66 -2.25 -2.21
CA ILE A 161 56.60 -3.24 -2.46
C ILE A 161 56.70 -3.78 -3.90
N GLN A 162 56.87 -2.91 -4.89
CA GLN A 162 57.04 -3.34 -6.28
C GLN A 162 58.26 -4.23 -6.46
N ALA A 163 59.36 -3.97 -5.74
CA ALA A 163 60.56 -4.80 -5.78
C ALA A 163 60.35 -6.15 -5.05
N ALA A 164 59.61 -6.17 -3.94
CA ALA A 164 59.29 -7.39 -3.20
C ALA A 164 58.29 -8.29 -3.96
N GLU A 165 57.34 -7.70 -4.67
CA GLU A 165 56.36 -8.40 -5.51
C GLU A 165 56.85 -8.67 -6.93
N ALA A 166 57.99 -8.10 -7.34
CA ALA A 166 58.71 -8.47 -8.54
C ALA A 166 59.39 -9.83 -8.35
N VAL A 167 58.61 -10.87 -8.09
CA VAL A 167 59.04 -12.24 -8.33
C VAL A 167 59.24 -12.37 -9.84
N PRO A 168 60.45 -12.67 -10.34
CA PRO A 168 60.62 -12.96 -11.75
C PRO A 168 59.73 -14.17 -12.07
N LEU A 169 58.76 -13.99 -12.97
CA LEU A 169 58.00 -15.11 -13.55
C LEU A 169 59.01 -16.10 -14.11
N ASN A 170 59.09 -17.26 -13.45
CA ASN A 170 60.02 -18.31 -13.85
C ASN A 170 59.41 -19.04 -15.05
N TRP A 171 59.81 -18.65 -16.26
CA TRP A 171 59.35 -19.25 -17.53
C TRP A 171 60.01 -20.62 -17.81
N ILE A 172 60.48 -21.32 -16.78
CA ILE A 172 60.96 -22.69 -16.94
C ILE A 172 59.74 -23.59 -17.19
N THR A 173 59.83 -24.43 -18.22
CA THR A 173 58.80 -25.41 -18.54
C THR A 173 58.53 -26.28 -17.31
N PRO A 174 57.31 -26.29 -16.75
CA PRO A 174 57.01 -27.07 -15.55
C PRO A 174 57.21 -28.56 -15.84
N THR A 175 57.74 -29.27 -14.85
CA THR A 175 57.96 -30.72 -14.96
C THR A 175 56.64 -31.49 -15.07
N ALA A 176 56.67 -32.69 -15.65
CA ALA A 176 55.46 -33.52 -15.82
C ALA A 176 54.72 -33.79 -14.49
N GLU A 177 55.45 -33.76 -13.38
CA GLU A 177 54.97 -33.98 -12.02
C GLU A 177 54.24 -32.74 -11.47
N GLU A 178 54.79 -31.54 -11.67
CA GLU A 178 54.14 -30.27 -11.35
C GLU A 178 52.86 -30.05 -12.16
N ILE A 179 52.87 -30.44 -13.45
CA ILE A 179 51.68 -30.45 -14.30
C ILE A 179 50.62 -31.42 -13.74
N ASN A 180 51.04 -32.58 -13.20
CA ASN A 180 50.10 -33.54 -12.61
C ASN A 180 49.51 -33.06 -11.28
N ILE A 181 50.28 -32.34 -10.46
CA ILE A 181 49.79 -31.72 -9.23
C ILE A 181 48.82 -30.57 -9.57
N ALA A 182 49.14 -29.75 -10.58
CA ALA A 182 48.30 -28.64 -11.02
C ALA A 182 46.99 -29.07 -11.70
N LYS A 183 46.88 -30.31 -12.19
CA LYS A 183 45.61 -30.89 -12.66
C LYS A 183 44.59 -31.10 -11.52
N GLY A 184 45.05 -31.14 -10.27
CA GLY A 184 44.22 -31.33 -9.09
C GLY A 184 43.80 -30.02 -8.44
N PHE A 185 42.75 -29.37 -8.95
CA PHE A 185 42.10 -28.28 -8.21
C PHE A 185 41.31 -28.84 -7.03
N LEU A 186 41.86 -28.71 -5.82
CA LEU A 186 41.20 -29.08 -4.57
C LEU A 186 40.15 -28.02 -4.18
N LEU A 187 38.95 -28.12 -4.77
CA LEU A 187 37.78 -27.35 -4.36
C LEU A 187 37.14 -27.98 -3.10
N THR A 188 37.85 -27.93 -1.97
CA THR A 188 37.50 -28.61 -0.71
C THR A 188 36.09 -28.32 -0.21
N ASN A 189 35.56 -27.12 -0.49
CA ASN A 189 34.22 -26.70 -0.08
C ASN A 189 33.12 -26.92 -1.14
N SER A 190 33.47 -27.43 -2.33
CA SER A 190 32.52 -27.61 -3.45
C SER A 190 32.11 -29.05 -3.69
N LYS A 191 32.62 -30.02 -2.91
CA LYS A 191 32.35 -31.46 -3.09
C LYS A 191 30.86 -31.79 -3.07
N ALA A 192 30.09 -31.22 -2.12
CA ALA A 192 28.66 -31.45 -2.02
C ALA A 192 27.92 -30.97 -3.29
N TYR A 193 28.18 -29.72 -3.72
CA TYR A 193 27.61 -29.15 -4.93
C TYR A 193 28.00 -29.93 -6.20
N LEU A 194 29.29 -30.27 -6.37
CA LEU A 194 29.75 -31.03 -7.53
C LEU A 194 29.17 -32.46 -7.56
N SER A 195 28.99 -33.08 -6.40
CA SER A 195 28.33 -34.39 -6.29
C SER A 195 26.84 -34.29 -6.67
N GLU A 196 26.16 -33.23 -6.23
CA GLU A 196 24.78 -32.94 -6.62
C GLU A 196 24.65 -32.71 -8.13
N VAL A 197 25.51 -31.88 -8.73
CA VAL A 197 25.55 -31.64 -10.18
C VAL A 197 25.84 -32.92 -10.96
N TYR A 198 26.78 -33.75 -10.48
CA TYR A 198 27.12 -35.03 -11.11
C TYR A 198 25.96 -36.03 -11.03
N ASN A 199 25.29 -36.13 -9.88
CA ASN A 199 24.10 -36.97 -9.70
C ASN A 199 22.92 -36.48 -10.53
N ARG A 200 22.72 -35.16 -10.62
CA ARG A 200 21.73 -34.53 -11.49
C ARG A 200 21.99 -34.89 -12.95
N ARG A 201 23.25 -34.88 -13.42
CA ARG A 201 23.61 -35.30 -14.78
C ARG A 201 23.29 -36.77 -15.04
N LYS A 202 23.57 -37.67 -14.09
CA LYS A 202 23.17 -39.09 -14.19
C LYS A 202 21.65 -39.24 -14.27
N THR A 203 20.92 -38.52 -13.44
CA THR A 203 19.45 -38.53 -13.42
C THR A 203 18.88 -38.00 -14.75
N LEU A 204 19.43 -36.90 -15.27
CA LEU A 204 19.05 -36.32 -16.56
C LEU A 204 19.40 -37.25 -17.74
N SER A 205 20.51 -37.99 -17.67
CA SER A 205 20.86 -38.98 -18.71
C SER A 205 19.98 -40.24 -18.69
N GLN A 206 19.29 -40.50 -17.57
CA GLN A 206 18.32 -41.59 -17.43
C GLN A 206 16.88 -41.14 -17.72
N ALA A 207 16.63 -39.83 -17.83
CA ALA A 207 15.32 -39.30 -18.18
C ALA A 207 15.04 -39.57 -19.67
N SER A 208 13.89 -40.16 -19.98
CA SER A 208 13.46 -40.32 -21.37
C SER A 208 13.25 -38.96 -22.03
N ASN A 209 13.82 -38.76 -23.22
CA ASN A 209 13.57 -37.56 -24.04
C ASN A 209 12.19 -37.57 -24.74
N SER A 210 11.39 -38.63 -24.55
CA SER A 210 10.04 -38.71 -25.11
C SER A 210 9.06 -37.88 -24.28
N PHE A 211 8.50 -36.83 -24.88
CA PHE A 211 7.41 -36.06 -24.26
C PHE A 211 6.15 -36.93 -24.15
N SER A 212 5.58 -37.04 -22.94
CA SER A 212 4.33 -37.74 -22.69
C SER A 212 3.21 -36.73 -22.43
N PRO A 213 2.22 -36.63 -23.35
CA PRO A 213 1.12 -35.66 -23.23
C PRO A 213 0.29 -35.86 -21.97
N SER A 214 -0.15 -37.09 -21.68
CA SER A 214 -1.05 -37.38 -20.54
C SER A 214 -0.44 -37.03 -19.18
N SER A 215 0.86 -37.25 -19.00
CA SER A 215 1.56 -36.87 -17.77
C SER A 215 1.72 -35.35 -17.64
N PHE A 216 1.89 -34.63 -18.76
CA PHE A 216 1.98 -33.18 -18.74
C PHE A 216 0.61 -32.54 -18.48
N GLU A 217 -0.43 -33.04 -19.14
CA GLU A 217 -1.81 -32.59 -18.95
C GLU A 217 -2.28 -32.76 -17.50
N ALA A 218 -1.88 -33.85 -16.83
CA ALA A 218 -2.16 -34.06 -15.40
C ALA A 218 -1.49 -33.04 -14.46
N THR A 219 -0.42 -32.36 -14.91
CA THR A 219 0.25 -31.30 -14.13
C THR A 219 -0.34 -29.91 -14.34
N LEU A 220 -1.23 -29.73 -15.33
CA LEU A 220 -1.81 -28.44 -15.62
C LEU A 220 -2.83 -28.05 -14.54
N PRO A 221 -2.79 -26.80 -14.02
CA PRO A 221 -3.77 -26.36 -13.03
C PRO A 221 -5.18 -26.35 -13.60
N ASN A 222 -6.09 -27.05 -12.92
CA ASN A 222 -7.53 -26.96 -13.17
C ASN A 222 -8.16 -26.03 -12.14
N HIS A 223 -8.83 -24.97 -12.61
CA HIS A 223 -9.68 -24.14 -11.77
C HIS A 223 -11.07 -24.16 -12.37
N THR A 224 -11.99 -24.80 -11.66
CA THR A 224 -13.41 -24.79 -11.99
C THR A 224 -14.04 -23.51 -11.45
N SER A 225 -14.49 -22.62 -12.33
CA SER A 225 -15.38 -21.53 -11.93
C SER A 225 -16.65 -22.13 -11.31
N ILE A 226 -17.01 -21.65 -10.12
CA ILE A 226 -18.21 -22.11 -9.43
C ILE A 226 -19.39 -21.32 -10.01
N THR A 227 -20.19 -21.97 -10.84
CA THR A 227 -21.52 -21.47 -11.18
C THR A 227 -22.53 -22.19 -10.29
N GLY A 228 -23.24 -21.45 -9.44
CA GLY A 228 -24.21 -22.03 -8.51
C GLY A 228 -24.94 -20.99 -7.66
N GLN A 229 -26.06 -21.41 -7.05
CA GLN A 229 -26.87 -20.56 -6.15
C GLN A 229 -26.19 -20.30 -4.79
N SER A 230 -25.09 -20.97 -4.49
CA SER A 230 -24.32 -20.79 -3.25
C SER A 230 -23.22 -19.74 -3.43
N PRO A 231 -22.79 -19.07 -2.36
CA PRO A 231 -21.65 -18.16 -2.42
C PRO A 231 -20.39 -18.89 -2.89
N PRO A 232 -19.54 -18.23 -3.72
CA PRO A 232 -18.30 -18.82 -4.21
C PRO A 232 -17.31 -19.08 -3.07
N SER A 233 -16.35 -19.97 -3.33
CA SER A 233 -15.28 -20.26 -2.37
C SER A 233 -14.42 -19.03 -2.09
N ALA A 234 -13.83 -18.98 -0.89
CA ALA A 234 -13.00 -17.85 -0.49
C ALA A 234 -11.79 -17.70 -1.42
N ILE A 235 -11.59 -16.50 -1.95
CA ILE A 235 -10.45 -16.16 -2.81
C ILE A 235 -9.16 -16.42 -2.03
N PRO A 236 -8.27 -17.33 -2.50
CA PRO A 236 -7.04 -17.67 -1.78
C PRO A 236 -6.17 -16.43 -1.51
N LEU A 237 -5.50 -16.40 -0.34
CA LEU A 237 -4.66 -15.26 0.05
C LEU A 237 -3.42 -15.09 -0.85
N ASN A 238 -2.95 -16.18 -1.45
CA ASN A 238 -1.80 -16.23 -2.35
C ASN A 238 -2.17 -16.07 -3.84
N ALA A 239 -3.46 -15.88 -4.16
CA ALA A 239 -3.90 -15.69 -5.54
C ALA A 239 -3.30 -14.40 -6.11
N SER A 240 -2.79 -14.47 -7.35
CA SER A 240 -2.18 -13.33 -8.05
C SER A 240 -2.45 -13.38 -9.55
N GLY A 241 -2.18 -12.29 -10.26
CA GLY A 241 -2.37 -12.23 -11.71
C GLY A 241 -3.83 -12.46 -12.12
N VAL A 242 -4.04 -13.25 -13.17
CA VAL A 242 -5.38 -13.53 -13.70
C VAL A 242 -6.21 -14.40 -12.74
N ASP A 243 -5.58 -15.27 -11.95
CA ASP A 243 -6.29 -16.17 -11.04
C ASP A 243 -7.00 -15.41 -9.92
N LEU A 244 -6.38 -14.35 -9.43
CA LEU A 244 -7.02 -13.43 -8.49
C LEU A 244 -8.27 -12.80 -9.11
N TRP A 245 -8.18 -12.35 -10.36
CA TRP A 245 -9.28 -11.72 -11.08
C TRP A 245 -10.43 -12.68 -11.38
N ILE A 246 -10.14 -13.94 -11.69
CA ILE A 246 -11.18 -14.96 -11.86
C ILE A 246 -11.99 -15.10 -10.56
N GLY A 247 -11.32 -15.18 -9.41
CA GLY A 247 -12.00 -15.25 -8.11
C GLY A 247 -12.84 -13.99 -7.80
N ILE A 248 -12.34 -12.80 -8.14
CA ILE A 248 -13.09 -11.55 -7.97
C ILE A 248 -14.32 -11.50 -8.89
N LEU A 249 -14.16 -11.90 -10.16
CA LEU A 249 -15.25 -11.94 -11.14
C LEU A 249 -16.32 -12.97 -10.78
N ASP A 250 -15.93 -14.12 -10.22
CA ASP A 250 -16.87 -15.13 -9.73
C ASP A 250 -17.76 -14.54 -8.61
N VAL A 251 -17.17 -13.77 -7.69
CA VAL A 251 -17.94 -13.04 -6.66
C VAL A 251 -18.84 -11.97 -7.28
N GLU A 252 -18.32 -11.14 -8.18
CA GLU A 252 -19.11 -10.08 -8.83
C GLU A 252 -20.31 -10.65 -9.58
N ARG A 253 -20.11 -11.73 -10.33
CA ARG A 253 -21.17 -12.40 -11.07
C ARG A 253 -22.22 -12.98 -10.13
N TRP A 254 -21.79 -13.60 -9.03
CA TRP A 254 -22.70 -14.10 -8.00
C TRP A 254 -23.50 -12.97 -7.34
N VAL A 255 -22.86 -11.86 -6.98
CA VAL A 255 -23.51 -10.66 -6.42
C VAL A 255 -24.59 -10.13 -7.38
N ALA A 256 -24.26 -10.04 -8.67
CA ALA A 256 -25.18 -9.52 -9.68
C ALA A 256 -26.37 -10.46 -9.98
N CYS A 257 -26.14 -11.79 -10.06
CA CYS A 257 -27.13 -12.72 -10.62
C CYS A 257 -27.86 -13.59 -9.58
N ASP A 258 -27.20 -13.95 -8.48
CA ASP A 258 -27.60 -15.08 -7.64
C ASP A 258 -27.72 -14.75 -6.14
N MET A 259 -27.03 -13.71 -5.65
CA MET A 259 -27.06 -13.31 -4.23
C MET A 259 -28.48 -13.04 -3.72
N ASN A 260 -29.29 -12.27 -4.46
CA ASN A 260 -30.66 -11.99 -4.07
C ASN A 260 -31.52 -13.27 -3.98
N LYS A 261 -31.31 -14.24 -4.90
CA LYS A 261 -32.00 -15.52 -4.85
C LYS A 261 -31.55 -16.31 -3.62
N TRP A 262 -30.24 -16.39 -3.37
CA TRP A 262 -29.66 -17.07 -2.23
C TRP A 262 -30.19 -16.58 -0.87
N LEU A 263 -30.36 -15.26 -0.71
CA LEU A 263 -30.93 -14.65 0.50
C LEU A 263 -32.40 -15.04 0.74
N THR A 264 -33.13 -15.44 -0.30
CA THR A 264 -34.55 -15.82 -0.20
C THR A 264 -34.79 -17.31 0.04
N ILE A 265 -33.78 -18.16 -0.09
CA ILE A 265 -33.89 -19.61 0.07
C ILE A 265 -34.26 -19.97 1.53
N PRO A 266 -35.15 -20.95 1.79
CA PRO A 266 -35.55 -21.33 3.15
C PRO A 266 -34.39 -21.69 4.08
N SER A 267 -33.34 -22.37 3.59
CA SER A 267 -32.15 -22.70 4.37
C SER A 267 -31.43 -21.45 4.88
N SER A 268 -31.30 -20.43 4.04
CA SER A 268 -30.72 -19.13 4.40
C SER A 268 -31.61 -18.37 5.38
N ARG A 269 -32.93 -18.36 5.16
CA ARG A 269 -33.91 -17.71 6.05
C ARG A 269 -33.94 -18.31 7.45
N ASN A 270 -33.75 -19.63 7.56
CA ASN A 270 -33.78 -20.34 8.83
C ASN A 270 -32.46 -20.21 9.61
N ASN A 271 -31.36 -19.77 8.97
CA ASN A 271 -30.06 -19.60 9.61
C ASN A 271 -29.43 -18.23 9.28
N VAL A 272 -30.08 -17.18 9.77
CA VAL A 272 -29.67 -15.78 9.56
C VAL A 272 -28.24 -15.51 10.05
N GLU A 273 -27.84 -16.10 11.18
CA GLU A 273 -26.50 -15.91 11.74
C GLU A 273 -25.40 -16.42 10.79
N ALA A 274 -25.58 -17.60 10.19
CA ALA A 274 -24.61 -18.13 9.22
C ALA A 274 -24.54 -17.29 7.94
N VAL A 275 -25.67 -16.74 7.48
CA VAL A 275 -25.72 -15.83 6.33
C VAL A 275 -24.95 -14.55 6.61
N VAL A 276 -25.21 -13.92 7.75
CA VAL A 276 -24.54 -12.70 8.21
C VAL A 276 -23.03 -12.92 8.34
N GLU A 277 -22.62 -14.05 8.90
CA GLU A 277 -21.20 -14.41 9.05
C GLU A 277 -20.51 -14.65 7.69
N THR A 278 -21.20 -15.30 6.74
CA THR A 278 -20.68 -15.52 5.39
C THR A 278 -20.47 -14.17 4.66
N LEU A 279 -21.46 -13.27 4.74
CA LEU A 279 -21.35 -11.93 4.16
C LEU A 279 -20.22 -11.13 4.81
N ARG A 280 -20.07 -11.20 6.14
CA ARG A 280 -18.96 -10.57 6.88
C ARG A 280 -17.60 -11.04 6.36
N GLN A 281 -17.41 -12.35 6.18
CA GLN A 281 -16.16 -12.92 5.67
C GLN A 281 -15.86 -12.45 4.23
N MET A 282 -16.87 -12.41 3.36
CA MET A 282 -16.72 -11.89 2.00
C MET A 282 -16.35 -10.40 2.02
N ILE A 283 -17.03 -9.57 2.82
CA ILE A 283 -16.72 -8.15 2.98
C ILE A 283 -15.29 -7.95 3.48
N ALA A 284 -14.85 -8.71 4.49
CA ALA A 284 -13.49 -8.66 5.01
C ALA A 284 -12.44 -9.06 3.95
N ARG A 285 -12.76 -10.05 3.10
CA ARG A 285 -11.87 -10.41 1.98
C ARG A 285 -11.79 -9.28 0.95
N HIS A 286 -12.90 -8.66 0.58
CA HIS A 286 -12.90 -7.54 -0.38
C HIS A 286 -12.20 -6.31 0.20
N ASP A 287 -12.32 -6.07 1.50
CA ASP A 287 -11.60 -5.03 2.21
C ASP A 287 -10.06 -5.23 2.11
N SER A 288 -9.58 -6.47 2.29
CA SER A 288 -8.15 -6.79 2.11
C SER A 288 -7.66 -6.57 0.67
N LEU A 289 -8.52 -6.85 -0.32
CA LEU A 289 -8.23 -6.61 -1.74
C LEU A 289 -8.22 -5.11 -2.06
N ALA A 290 -9.18 -4.35 -1.53
CA ALA A 290 -9.25 -2.90 -1.68
C ALA A 290 -7.98 -2.22 -1.13
N VAL A 291 -7.44 -2.70 -0.01
CA VAL A 291 -6.14 -2.21 0.52
C VAL A 291 -4.99 -2.50 -0.44
N THR A 292 -4.98 -3.68 -1.06
CA THR A 292 -3.93 -4.08 -2.01
C THR A 292 -3.93 -3.18 -3.25
N PHE A 293 -5.12 -2.78 -3.74
CA PHE A 293 -5.25 -1.90 -4.89
C PHE A 293 -5.13 -0.40 -4.55
N SER A 294 -5.35 -0.03 -3.29
CA SER A 294 -5.27 1.35 -2.82
C SER A 294 -3.86 1.92 -3.06
N GLY A 295 -3.76 2.91 -3.96
CA GLY A 295 -2.48 3.54 -4.34
C GLY A 295 -1.72 2.84 -5.47
N SER A 296 -2.18 1.66 -5.93
CA SER A 296 -1.70 1.04 -7.18
C SER A 296 -2.64 1.35 -8.33
N ASN A 297 -3.92 0.95 -8.19
CA ASN A 297 -4.89 1.02 -9.28
C ASN A 297 -6.28 1.47 -8.82
N PRO A 298 -6.62 2.75 -9.03
CA PRO A 298 -7.91 3.34 -8.68
C PRO A 298 -9.13 2.69 -9.33
N ALA A 299 -9.03 2.19 -10.56
CA ALA A 299 -10.16 1.55 -11.24
C ALA A 299 -10.48 0.19 -10.63
N LEU A 300 -9.44 -0.59 -10.31
CA LEU A 300 -9.59 -1.90 -9.66
C LEU A 300 -10.05 -1.74 -8.21
N PHE A 301 -9.55 -0.73 -7.50
CA PHE A 301 -10.09 -0.32 -6.20
C PHE A 301 -11.58 -0.03 -6.28
N SER A 302 -12.01 0.81 -7.24
CA SER A 302 -13.41 1.24 -7.38
C SER A 302 -14.34 0.05 -7.62
N ARG A 303 -13.90 -0.91 -8.43
CA ARG A 303 -14.65 -2.12 -8.75
C ARG A 303 -14.82 -3.06 -7.53
N VAL A 304 -13.73 -3.33 -6.81
CA VAL A 304 -13.76 -4.16 -5.59
C VAL A 304 -14.57 -3.47 -4.49
N PHE A 305 -14.43 -2.16 -4.34
CA PHE A 305 -15.18 -1.38 -3.36
C PHE A 305 -16.69 -1.35 -3.68
N LEU A 306 -17.09 -1.22 -4.95
CA LEU A 306 -18.50 -1.34 -5.34
C LEU A 306 -19.09 -2.70 -4.92
N THR A 307 -18.37 -3.78 -5.19
CA THR A 307 -18.77 -5.15 -4.79
C THR A 307 -18.85 -5.30 -3.27
N GLN A 308 -17.90 -4.71 -2.53
CA GLN A 308 -17.93 -4.65 -1.06
C GLN A 308 -19.21 -3.97 -0.55
N MET A 309 -19.65 -2.89 -1.22
CA MET A 309 -20.84 -2.13 -0.83
C MET A 309 -22.13 -2.85 -1.19
N GLU A 310 -22.19 -3.59 -2.31
CA GLU A 310 -23.34 -4.46 -2.62
C GLU A 310 -23.48 -5.61 -1.60
N LEU A 311 -22.37 -6.22 -1.18
CA LEU A 311 -22.34 -7.20 -0.09
C LEU A 311 -22.80 -6.58 1.24
N TRP A 312 -22.39 -5.34 1.53
CA TRP A 312 -22.86 -4.60 2.70
C TRP A 312 -24.37 -4.31 2.63
N VAL A 313 -24.92 -3.96 1.46
CA VAL A 313 -26.37 -3.79 1.29
C VAL A 313 -27.12 -5.10 1.56
N ALA A 314 -26.59 -6.23 1.10
CA ALA A 314 -27.15 -7.54 1.42
C ALA A 314 -27.11 -7.85 2.93
N LEU A 315 -26.01 -7.48 3.60
CA LEU A 315 -25.86 -7.60 5.05
C LEU A 315 -26.89 -6.73 5.79
N ASP A 316 -27.01 -5.45 5.43
CA ASP A 316 -27.97 -4.51 6.02
C ASP A 316 -29.40 -4.99 5.84
N LYS A 317 -29.80 -5.39 4.63
CA LYS A 317 -31.14 -5.96 4.37
C LYS A 317 -31.43 -7.18 5.23
N THR A 318 -30.46 -8.08 5.38
CA THR A 318 -30.61 -9.30 6.18
C THR A 318 -30.81 -8.97 7.65
N VAL A 319 -30.03 -8.02 8.19
CA VAL A 319 -30.10 -7.62 9.60
C VAL A 319 -31.35 -6.80 9.89
N VAL A 320 -31.74 -5.89 8.99
CA VAL A 320 -32.98 -5.10 9.11
C VAL A 320 -34.22 -6.01 9.07
N ASN A 321 -34.24 -7.05 8.22
CA ASN A 321 -35.32 -8.03 8.21
C ASN A 321 -35.39 -8.85 9.51
N ASN A 322 -34.24 -9.14 10.12
CA ASN A 322 -34.16 -9.86 11.40
C ASN A 322 -34.50 -8.96 12.61
N ILE A 323 -34.09 -7.68 12.57
CA ILE A 323 -34.31 -6.67 13.62
C ILE A 323 -34.94 -5.43 12.97
N PRO A 324 -36.28 -5.39 12.79
CA PRO A 324 -36.96 -4.29 12.11
C PRO A 324 -36.77 -2.91 12.78
N LEU A 325 -36.44 -2.89 14.08
CA LEU A 325 -36.11 -1.64 14.79
C LEU A 325 -34.93 -0.89 14.14
N LEU A 326 -33.98 -1.62 13.52
CA LEU A 326 -32.82 -1.03 12.87
C LEU A 326 -33.21 -0.13 11.69
N ALA A 327 -34.36 -0.39 11.05
CA ALA A 327 -34.86 0.42 9.95
C ALA A 327 -35.04 1.91 10.32
N GLU A 328 -35.36 2.19 11.59
CA GLU A 328 -35.66 3.55 12.05
C GLU A 328 -34.40 4.39 12.34
N TYR A 329 -33.22 3.80 12.23
CA TYR A 329 -31.92 4.43 12.52
C TYR A 329 -31.07 4.58 11.27
N SER A 330 -30.28 5.64 11.22
CA SER A 330 -29.34 5.93 10.13
C SER A 330 -28.19 4.91 10.12
N PRO A 331 -27.85 4.31 8.96
CA PRO A 331 -26.61 3.56 8.79
C PRO A 331 -25.37 4.48 8.70
N GLU A 332 -25.56 5.81 8.70
CA GLU A 332 -24.56 6.88 8.65
C GLU A 332 -23.71 6.95 7.37
N LEU A 333 -23.85 6.00 6.43
CA LEU A 333 -23.20 6.05 5.13
C LEU A 333 -23.86 7.07 4.20
N ASP A 334 -23.05 7.80 3.42
CA ASP A 334 -23.49 8.82 2.47
C ASP A 334 -23.32 8.42 1.02
N VAL A 335 -24.31 8.76 0.19
CA VAL A 335 -24.28 8.54 -1.26
C VAL A 335 -23.16 9.34 -1.93
N THR A 336 -22.76 10.49 -1.35
CA THR A 336 -21.63 11.27 -1.86
C THR A 336 -20.29 10.52 -1.79
N LEU A 337 -20.23 9.44 -1.01
CA LEU A 337 -19.05 8.57 -0.92
C LEU A 337 -18.68 7.96 -2.28
N PHE A 338 -19.67 7.73 -3.15
CA PHE A 338 -19.48 6.96 -4.39
C PHE A 338 -19.14 7.80 -5.61
N GLU A 339 -19.31 9.13 -5.56
CA GLU A 339 -18.97 10.04 -6.66
C GLU A 339 -17.54 9.86 -7.22
N PRO A 340 -16.51 9.55 -6.41
CA PRO A 340 -15.15 9.40 -6.92
C PRO A 340 -14.88 8.09 -7.66
N LEU A 341 -15.77 7.10 -7.59
CA LEU A 341 -15.53 5.76 -8.15
C LEU A 341 -15.28 5.82 -9.67
N LEU A 342 -14.30 5.05 -10.14
CA LEU A 342 -14.01 4.89 -11.56
C LEU A 342 -14.77 3.67 -12.12
N LEU A 343 -15.82 3.91 -12.91
CA LEU A 343 -16.72 2.90 -13.46
C LEU A 343 -16.72 2.94 -15.01
N PRO A 344 -15.87 2.14 -15.67
CA PRO A 344 -15.77 2.09 -17.14
C PRO A 344 -16.99 1.55 -17.89
N THR A 345 -17.88 0.77 -17.26
CA THR A 345 -19.03 0.15 -17.94
C THR A 345 -20.37 0.71 -17.45
N LEU A 346 -21.41 0.58 -18.28
CA LEU A 346 -22.77 0.96 -17.90
C LEU A 346 -23.33 0.06 -16.80
N ASP A 347 -23.06 -1.24 -16.86
CA ASP A 347 -23.45 -2.23 -15.85
C ASP A 347 -22.97 -1.83 -14.44
N GLN A 348 -21.72 -1.38 -14.32
CA GLN A 348 -21.18 -0.90 -13.05
C GLN A 348 -21.91 0.34 -12.53
N MET A 349 -22.34 1.25 -13.41
CA MET A 349 -23.14 2.42 -13.02
C MET A 349 -24.53 2.03 -12.55
N ILE A 350 -25.16 1.05 -13.21
CA ILE A 350 -26.46 0.50 -12.80
C ILE A 350 -26.36 -0.14 -11.41
N ARG A 351 -25.32 -0.96 -11.19
CA ARG A 351 -25.01 -1.56 -9.88
C ARG A 351 -24.81 -0.51 -8.79
N LEU A 352 -24.04 0.55 -9.09
CA LEU A 352 -23.86 1.66 -8.15
C LEU A 352 -25.19 2.36 -7.83
N ARG A 353 -26.03 2.64 -8.83
CA ARG A 353 -27.34 3.26 -8.62
C ARG A 353 -28.22 2.43 -7.68
N ALA A 354 -28.17 1.10 -7.77
CA ALA A 354 -28.91 0.23 -6.86
C ALA A 354 -28.46 0.39 -5.38
N VAL A 355 -27.16 0.57 -5.15
CA VAL A 355 -26.61 0.85 -3.80
C VAL A 355 -27.03 2.24 -3.32
N GLU A 356 -26.94 3.25 -4.18
CA GLU A 356 -27.34 4.64 -3.86
C GLU A 356 -28.82 4.74 -3.53
N ASN A 357 -29.69 4.13 -4.34
CA ASN A 357 -31.14 4.06 -4.08
C ASN A 357 -31.43 3.41 -2.74
N TYR A 358 -30.79 2.28 -2.43
CA TYR A 358 -30.97 1.61 -1.15
C TYR A 358 -30.60 2.50 0.04
N LEU A 359 -29.45 3.18 -0.02
CA LEU A 359 -29.02 4.08 1.05
C LEU A 359 -29.95 5.28 1.20
N GLN A 360 -30.47 5.81 0.09
CA GLN A 360 -31.43 6.92 0.12
C GLN A 360 -32.77 6.47 0.73
N ASP A 361 -33.28 5.30 0.34
CA ASP A 361 -34.49 4.71 0.92
C ASP A 361 -34.31 4.49 2.43
N ARG A 362 -33.18 3.88 2.83
CA ARG A 362 -32.84 3.67 4.25
C ARG A 362 -32.76 4.97 5.05
N ARG A 363 -32.31 6.07 4.43
CA ARG A 363 -32.29 7.41 5.04
C ARG A 363 -33.69 8.02 5.17
N ASN A 364 -34.54 7.82 4.17
CA ASN A 364 -35.93 8.28 4.20
C ASN A 364 -36.76 7.57 5.28
N ASP A 365 -36.41 6.31 5.61
CA ASP A 365 -37.03 5.53 6.69
C ASP A 365 -36.59 5.95 8.11
N VAL A 366 -35.54 6.78 8.24
CA VAL A 366 -35.02 7.20 9.55
C VAL A 366 -36.04 8.09 10.26
N LYS A 367 -36.33 7.75 11.52
CA LYS A 367 -37.23 8.57 12.36
C LYS A 367 -36.43 9.56 13.18
N CYS A 368 -36.76 10.85 13.09
CA CYS A 368 -36.22 11.85 14.01
C CYS A 368 -37.07 11.93 15.29
N PRO A 369 -36.48 12.16 16.49
CA PRO A 369 -35.07 12.43 16.78
C PRO A 369 -34.33 11.19 17.35
N ASN A 370 -33.88 10.28 16.47
CA ASN A 370 -33.04 9.15 16.86
C ASN A 370 -31.55 9.53 16.89
N HIS A 371 -30.81 9.01 17.85
CA HIS A 371 -29.35 9.18 17.96
C HIS A 371 -28.61 8.19 17.06
N SER A 372 -27.34 8.49 16.77
CA SER A 372 -26.46 7.59 16.01
C SER A 372 -26.26 6.26 16.74
N ILE A 373 -26.24 5.16 16.00
CA ILE A 373 -25.93 3.83 16.55
C ILE A 373 -24.47 3.73 17.03
N PHE A 374 -23.59 4.57 16.50
CA PHE A 374 -22.16 4.57 16.80
C PHE A 374 -21.79 5.53 17.95
N GLU A 375 -22.76 6.19 18.56
CA GLU A 375 -22.61 7.05 19.73
C GLU A 375 -23.16 6.34 20.99
N PHE A 376 -22.44 6.44 22.12
CA PHE A 376 -22.96 5.97 23.42
C PHE A 376 -23.92 7.02 24.02
N ALA A 377 -25.09 7.20 23.40
CA ALA A 377 -26.05 8.24 23.80
C ALA A 377 -26.91 7.79 24.98
N ASN A 378 -26.78 8.44 26.14
CA ASN A 378 -27.66 8.24 27.30
C ASN A 378 -29.06 8.87 27.08
N HIS A 379 -29.86 8.27 26.20
CA HIS A 379 -31.19 8.75 25.86
C HIS A 379 -32.17 7.61 25.52
N TRP A 380 -33.46 7.82 25.78
CA TRP A 380 -34.54 6.84 25.53
C TRP A 380 -34.70 6.45 24.06
N ASN A 381 -34.34 7.36 23.14
CA ASN A 381 -34.36 7.10 21.69
C ASN A 381 -33.09 6.39 21.18
N SER A 382 -32.14 6.02 22.05
CA SER A 382 -31.00 5.20 21.63
C SER A 382 -31.47 3.80 21.22
N PHE A 383 -30.78 3.19 20.25
CA PHE A 383 -31.13 1.87 19.74
C PHE A 383 -31.16 0.82 20.86
N ALA A 384 -30.11 0.82 21.70
CA ALA A 384 -29.96 -0.11 22.82
C ALA A 384 -31.11 -0.02 23.83
N ALA A 385 -31.55 1.19 24.20
CA ALA A 385 -32.67 1.38 25.13
C ALA A 385 -33.99 0.84 24.55
N ARG A 386 -34.29 1.15 23.28
CA ARG A 386 -35.52 0.68 22.62
C ARG A 386 -35.52 -0.81 22.31
N TYR A 387 -34.35 -1.39 22.06
CA TYR A 387 -34.19 -2.83 21.89
C TYR A 387 -34.44 -3.56 23.22
N PHE A 388 -33.85 -3.07 24.32
CA PHE A 388 -34.05 -3.61 25.66
C PHE A 388 -35.53 -3.72 26.06
N ASP A 389 -36.34 -2.73 25.69
CA ASP A 389 -37.78 -2.70 26.03
C ASP A 389 -38.57 -3.83 25.35
N LYS A 390 -38.08 -4.35 24.23
CA LYS A 390 -38.71 -5.44 23.49
C LYS A 390 -38.17 -6.82 23.87
N ASP A 391 -36.99 -6.89 24.48
CA ASP A 391 -36.28 -8.15 24.75
C ASP A 391 -36.41 -8.58 26.23
N LEU A 392 -37.22 -9.62 26.46
CA LEU A 392 -37.45 -10.20 27.79
C LEU A 392 -36.20 -10.86 28.39
N ALA A 393 -35.27 -11.36 27.56
CA ALA A 393 -34.05 -11.99 28.04
C ALA A 393 -33.09 -10.94 28.63
N LEU A 394 -32.97 -9.76 28.01
CA LEU A 394 -32.20 -8.64 28.55
C LEU A 394 -32.81 -8.10 29.86
N GLN A 395 -34.14 -8.01 29.94
CA GLN A 395 -34.84 -7.60 31.16
C GLN A 395 -34.63 -8.59 32.31
N SER A 396 -34.65 -9.89 32.01
CA SER A 396 -34.37 -10.95 32.97
C SER A 396 -32.92 -10.90 33.45
N LEU A 397 -31.96 -10.69 32.54
CA LEU A 397 -30.54 -10.52 32.88
C LEU A 397 -30.32 -9.33 33.82
N ARG A 398 -30.94 -8.18 33.53
CA ARG A 398 -30.85 -7.01 34.42
C ARG A 398 -31.36 -7.33 35.82
N SER A 399 -32.49 -8.04 35.91
CA SER A 399 -33.10 -8.43 37.17
C SER A 399 -32.22 -9.39 37.96
N GLU A 400 -31.60 -10.37 37.28
CA GLU A 400 -30.66 -11.31 37.87
C GLU A 400 -29.43 -10.61 38.46
N ILE A 401 -28.81 -9.71 37.70
CA ILE A 401 -27.65 -8.92 38.15
C ILE A 401 -28.01 -8.09 39.38
N GLN A 402 -29.14 -7.39 39.34
CA GLN A 402 -29.59 -6.57 40.46
C GLN A 402 -29.89 -7.40 41.72
N GLU A 403 -30.50 -8.58 41.58
CA GLU A 403 -30.82 -9.43 42.72
C GLU A 403 -29.58 -10.05 43.37
N LYS A 404 -28.60 -10.45 42.55
CA LYS A 404 -27.29 -10.87 43.06
C LYS A 404 -26.59 -9.72 43.78
N ALA A 405 -26.59 -8.52 43.20
CA ALA A 405 -25.98 -7.33 43.80
C ALA A 405 -26.66 -6.93 45.13
N ARG A 406 -27.98 -7.07 45.27
CA ARG A 406 -28.69 -6.83 46.54
C ARG A 406 -28.19 -7.77 47.64
N ARG A 407 -28.07 -9.06 47.35
CA ARG A 407 -27.58 -10.08 48.30
C ARG A 407 -26.13 -9.83 48.70
N GLU A 408 -25.25 -9.54 47.74
CA GLU A 408 -23.84 -9.21 48.01
C GLU A 408 -23.70 -7.93 48.84
N ARG A 409 -24.48 -6.89 48.53
CA ARG A 409 -24.49 -5.64 49.29
C ARG A 409 -24.98 -5.84 50.72
N ALA A 410 -26.01 -6.65 50.93
CA ALA A 410 -26.51 -6.97 52.27
C ALA A 410 -25.46 -7.74 53.09
N SER A 411 -24.89 -8.80 52.50
CA SER A 411 -23.81 -9.57 53.13
C SER A 411 -22.61 -8.69 53.50
N LYS A 412 -22.27 -7.70 52.65
CA LYS A 412 -21.16 -6.80 52.92
C LYS A 412 -21.43 -5.82 54.06
N ARG A 413 -22.68 -5.36 54.20
CA ARG A 413 -23.10 -4.54 55.35
C ARG A 413 -22.96 -5.31 56.66
N ASP A 414 -23.32 -6.59 56.68
CA ASP A 414 -23.19 -7.44 57.87
C ASP A 414 -21.71 -7.74 58.21
N GLU A 415 -20.87 -7.95 57.21
CA GLU A 415 -19.41 -8.06 57.38
C GLU A 415 -18.82 -6.78 57.98
N TRP A 416 -19.20 -5.61 57.45
CA TRP A 416 -18.75 -4.30 57.98
C TRP A 416 -19.18 -4.11 59.44
N ARG A 417 -20.43 -4.41 59.78
CA ARG A 417 -20.92 -4.34 61.19
C ARG A 417 -20.07 -5.20 62.11
N THR A 418 -19.84 -6.45 61.72
CA THR A 418 -19.05 -7.41 62.51
C THR A 418 -17.62 -6.93 62.74
N LEU A 419 -16.96 -6.43 61.69
CA LEU A 419 -15.59 -5.92 61.78
C LEU A 419 -15.51 -4.60 62.55
N ASN A 420 -16.51 -3.73 62.41
CA ASN A 420 -16.59 -2.47 63.16
C ASN A 420 -16.77 -2.73 64.66
N ASP A 421 -17.63 -3.69 65.03
CA ASP A 421 -17.80 -4.12 66.42
C ASP A 421 -16.52 -4.73 66.97
N LYS A 422 -15.82 -5.55 66.17
CA LYS A 422 -14.50 -6.09 66.55
C LYS A 422 -13.48 -4.98 66.77
N TYR A 423 -13.42 -3.98 65.88
CA TYR A 423 -12.53 -2.83 66.01
C TYR A 423 -12.82 -2.04 67.30
N ASN A 424 -14.09 -1.73 67.56
CA ASN A 424 -14.51 -1.01 68.77
C ASN A 424 -14.14 -1.79 70.04
N ASN A 425 -14.33 -3.12 70.04
CA ASN A 425 -13.97 -3.99 71.16
C ASN A 425 -12.44 -4.06 71.39
N LEU A 426 -11.65 -4.17 70.33
CA LEU A 426 -10.18 -4.19 70.42
C LEU A 426 -9.64 -2.84 70.93
N THR A 427 -10.14 -1.73 70.38
CA THR A 427 -9.75 -0.37 70.80
C THR A 427 -10.14 -0.09 72.24
N MET A 428 -11.35 -0.51 72.65
CA MET A 428 -11.80 -0.39 74.05
C MET A 428 -10.95 -1.24 74.99
N SER A 429 -10.60 -2.47 74.59
CA SER A 429 -9.74 -3.35 75.40
C SER A 429 -8.31 -2.83 75.51
N ALA A 430 -7.75 -2.27 74.43
CA ALA A 430 -6.43 -1.64 74.43
C ALA A 430 -6.40 -0.39 75.32
N SER A 431 -7.48 0.41 75.33
CA SER A 431 -7.58 1.62 76.16
C SER A 431 -7.57 1.34 77.68
N ARG A 432 -7.91 0.11 78.08
CA ARG A 432 -7.94 -0.35 79.48
C ARG A 432 -6.60 -0.93 79.98
N LEU A 433 -5.59 -0.98 79.12
CA LEU A 433 -4.26 -1.52 79.42
C LEU A 433 -3.21 -0.41 79.35
N ASP A 434 -2.13 -0.61 80.10
CA ASP A 434 -0.90 0.19 80.00
C ASP A 434 0.15 -0.53 79.15
N HIS A 435 1.11 0.23 78.62
CA HIS A 435 2.22 -0.37 77.87
C HIS A 435 3.13 -1.15 78.82
N THR A 436 3.55 -2.33 78.39
CA THR A 436 4.50 -3.17 79.11
C THR A 436 5.92 -2.72 78.78
N TYR A 437 6.73 -2.49 79.81
CA TYR A 437 8.14 -2.14 79.67
C TYR A 437 8.99 -3.22 80.35
N VAL A 438 10.09 -3.60 79.72
CA VAL A 438 11.03 -4.59 80.25
C VAL A 438 12.32 -3.89 80.62
N GLU A 439 12.82 -4.13 81.83
CA GLU A 439 14.12 -3.63 82.26
C GLU A 439 15.23 -4.47 81.60
N CYS A 440 16.09 -3.80 80.87
CA CYS A 440 17.22 -4.38 80.15
C CYS A 440 18.50 -3.67 80.59
N GLN A 441 19.66 -4.31 80.53
CA GLN A 441 20.92 -3.58 80.71
C GLN A 441 21.40 -3.02 79.38
N ASN A 442 21.80 -1.75 79.38
CA ASN A 442 22.48 -1.17 78.24
C ASN A 442 23.92 -1.73 78.11
N ARG A 443 24.65 -1.35 77.05
CA ARG A 443 26.04 -1.78 76.82
C ARG A 443 27.06 -1.35 77.88
N TRP A 444 26.65 -0.58 78.89
CA TRP A 444 27.46 -0.09 80.01
C TRP A 444 27.01 -0.64 81.37
N GLY A 445 25.99 -1.51 81.40
CA GLY A 445 25.48 -2.16 82.61
C GLY A 445 24.38 -1.38 83.35
N ASP A 446 23.95 -0.21 82.85
CA ASP A 446 22.85 0.54 83.49
C ASP A 446 21.49 -0.07 83.12
N PRO A 447 20.55 -0.14 84.07
CA PRO A 447 19.17 -0.55 83.78
C PRO A 447 18.48 0.51 82.92
N ILE A 448 18.00 0.09 81.75
CA ILE A 448 17.15 0.86 80.84
C ILE A 448 15.78 0.19 80.72
N SER A 449 14.72 1.00 80.81
CA SER A 449 13.36 0.54 80.56
C SER A 449 13.09 0.57 79.06
N THR A 450 13.00 -0.61 78.43
CA THR A 450 12.81 -0.74 76.97
C THR A 450 11.42 -1.27 76.66
N HIS A 451 10.72 -0.60 75.75
CA HIS A 451 9.42 -1.04 75.26
C HIS A 451 9.57 -1.92 74.02
N TYR A 452 9.15 -3.18 74.15
CA TYR A 452 9.09 -4.10 73.03
C TYR A 452 7.64 -4.29 72.58
N SER A 453 7.29 -3.67 71.45
CA SER A 453 5.92 -3.64 70.92
C SER A 453 5.32 -5.03 70.68
N TYR A 454 6.15 -6.04 70.36
CA TYR A 454 5.71 -7.42 70.14
C TYR A 454 5.42 -8.19 71.44
N PHE A 455 5.95 -7.75 72.59
CA PHE A 455 5.65 -8.33 73.90
C PHE A 455 4.57 -7.55 74.68
N CYS A 456 4.24 -6.33 74.25
CA CYS A 456 3.21 -5.53 74.89
C CYS A 456 1.81 -5.91 74.39
N LYS A 457 0.94 -6.37 75.30
CA LYS A 457 -0.43 -6.76 74.95
C LYS A 457 -1.26 -5.60 74.38
N LYS A 458 -1.05 -4.37 74.88
CA LYS A 458 -1.69 -3.16 74.33
C LYS A 458 -1.28 -2.91 72.88
N CYS A 459 0.01 -2.91 72.57
CA CYS A 459 0.51 -2.75 71.20
C CYS A 459 0.05 -3.87 70.27
N GLN A 460 -0.07 -5.11 70.77
CA GLN A 460 -0.66 -6.21 70.00
C GLN A 460 -2.12 -5.95 69.64
N LEU A 461 -2.94 -5.46 70.58
CA LEU A 461 -4.35 -5.13 70.33
C LEU A 461 -4.52 -3.93 69.41
N GLU A 462 -3.70 -2.89 69.57
CA GLU A 462 -3.66 -1.72 68.68
C GLU A 462 -3.22 -2.12 67.26
N ASN A 463 -2.19 -2.97 67.13
CA ASN A 463 -1.78 -3.50 65.84
C ASN A 463 -2.86 -4.41 65.23
N GLU A 464 -3.54 -5.24 66.02
CA GLU A 464 -4.65 -6.05 65.52
C GLU A 464 -5.79 -5.17 65.02
N ALA A 465 -6.14 -4.11 65.76
CA ALA A 465 -7.16 -3.13 65.37
C ALA A 465 -6.77 -2.35 64.10
N ASN A 466 -5.52 -1.87 64.01
CA ASN A 466 -5.00 -1.12 62.86
C ASN A 466 -4.85 -1.98 61.60
N ASN A 467 -4.70 -3.30 61.75
CA ASN A 467 -4.63 -4.24 60.63
C ASN A 467 -6.02 -4.74 60.19
N LEU A 468 -7.10 -4.36 60.88
CA LEU A 468 -8.45 -4.65 60.41
C LEU A 468 -8.74 -3.81 59.17
N SER A 469 -9.10 -4.50 58.11
CA SER A 469 -9.44 -3.88 56.83
C SER A 469 -10.59 -4.64 56.17
N ILE A 470 -11.34 -3.94 55.34
CA ILE A 470 -12.47 -4.47 54.60
C ILE A 470 -12.36 -4.05 53.13
N ASP A 471 -12.62 -5.01 52.23
CA ASP A 471 -12.68 -4.72 50.81
C ASP A 471 -13.99 -3.98 50.45
N VAL A 472 -13.94 -3.05 49.50
CA VAL A 472 -15.10 -2.25 49.06
C VAL A 472 -16.02 -3.08 48.16
N HIS A 473 -17.33 -2.92 48.34
CA HIS A 473 -18.36 -3.41 47.42
C HIS A 473 -18.83 -2.25 46.53
N GLU A 474 -18.74 -2.43 45.21
CA GLU A 474 -19.25 -1.49 44.20
C GLU A 474 -20.52 -2.04 43.56
N TRP A 475 -21.57 -1.22 43.45
CA TRP A 475 -22.80 -1.61 42.75
C TRP A 475 -22.54 -1.82 41.24
N PRO A 476 -22.95 -2.96 40.65
CA PRO A 476 -22.47 -3.36 39.33
C PRO A 476 -23.06 -2.56 38.15
N LEU A 477 -24.29 -2.06 38.26
CA LEU A 477 -24.96 -1.32 37.18
C LEU A 477 -25.14 0.17 37.52
N PRO A 478 -25.18 1.09 36.54
CA PRO A 478 -25.51 2.48 36.77
C PRO A 478 -26.87 2.68 37.50
N GLU A 479 -26.99 3.76 38.27
CA GLU A 479 -28.25 4.15 38.93
C GLU A 479 -29.26 4.73 37.94
N ASP A 480 -28.76 5.39 36.88
CA ASP A 480 -29.56 5.85 35.76
C ASP A 480 -30.14 4.64 35.00
N ASP A 481 -31.47 4.63 34.86
CA ASP A 481 -32.20 3.51 34.25
C ASP A 481 -31.83 3.32 32.78
N VAL A 482 -31.63 4.40 32.02
CA VAL A 482 -31.25 4.33 30.61
C VAL A 482 -29.85 3.76 30.49
N LEU A 483 -28.86 4.32 31.20
CA LEU A 483 -27.49 3.78 31.23
C LEU A 483 -27.45 2.31 31.64
N SER A 484 -28.26 1.90 32.62
CA SER A 484 -28.37 0.50 33.01
C SER A 484 -28.85 -0.39 31.85
N ARG A 485 -29.81 0.07 31.04
CA ARG A 485 -30.29 -0.66 29.85
C ARG A 485 -29.18 -0.78 28.79
N LEU A 486 -28.47 0.32 28.54
CA LEU A 486 -27.37 0.34 27.57
C LEU A 486 -26.25 -0.63 27.95
N VAL A 487 -25.83 -0.64 29.21
CA VAL A 487 -24.78 -1.56 29.69
C VAL A 487 -25.22 -3.02 29.55
N VAL A 488 -26.47 -3.34 29.90
CA VAL A 488 -26.99 -4.71 29.78
C VAL A 488 -27.11 -5.16 28.32
N PHE A 489 -27.48 -4.24 27.42
CA PHE A 489 -27.49 -4.50 25.98
C PHE A 489 -26.09 -4.85 25.45
N GLU A 490 -25.04 -4.12 25.85
CA GLU A 490 -23.66 -4.42 25.42
C GLU A 490 -23.08 -5.69 26.06
N LEU A 491 -23.57 -6.12 27.24
CA LEU A 491 -23.16 -7.40 27.82
C LEU A 491 -23.62 -8.61 26.98
N HIS A 492 -24.83 -8.52 26.42
CA HIS A 492 -25.49 -9.55 25.63
C HIS A 492 -25.91 -8.96 24.27
N LEU A 493 -24.91 -8.52 23.49
CA LEU A 493 -25.14 -7.91 22.19
C LEU A 493 -25.76 -8.93 21.21
N PRO A 494 -26.88 -8.62 20.52
CA PRO A 494 -27.43 -9.51 19.50
C PRO A 494 -26.41 -9.76 18.39
N ASN A 495 -26.17 -11.03 18.06
CA ASN A 495 -25.08 -11.45 17.17
C ASN A 495 -25.18 -10.76 15.78
N THR A 496 -26.35 -10.84 15.14
CA THR A 496 -26.59 -10.25 13.82
C THR A 496 -26.38 -8.74 13.80
N PHE A 497 -26.85 -8.03 14.84
CA PHE A 497 -26.64 -6.59 15.00
C PHE A 497 -25.16 -6.25 15.21
N GLY A 498 -24.47 -6.97 16.10
CA GLY A 498 -23.07 -6.70 16.40
C GLY A 498 -22.16 -6.93 15.20
N VAL A 499 -22.38 -8.01 14.42
CA VAL A 499 -21.68 -8.23 13.15
C VAL A 499 -21.92 -7.09 12.17
N TRP A 500 -23.17 -6.65 12.00
CA TRP A 500 -23.50 -5.51 11.14
C TRP A 500 -22.82 -4.22 11.61
N ARG A 501 -22.87 -3.92 12.91
CA ARG A 501 -22.30 -2.71 13.52
C ARG A 501 -20.79 -2.66 13.30
N ASP A 502 -20.11 -3.75 13.62
CA ASP A 502 -18.65 -3.84 13.48
C ASP A 502 -18.23 -3.79 12.01
N THR A 503 -18.96 -4.46 11.11
CA THR A 503 -18.65 -4.44 9.67
C THR A 503 -18.81 -3.02 9.09
N THR A 504 -19.91 -2.34 9.41
CA THR A 504 -20.18 -0.97 8.96
C THR A 504 -19.13 0.00 9.49
N PHE A 505 -18.78 -0.12 10.77
CA PHE A 505 -17.76 0.70 11.40
C PHE A 505 -16.35 0.44 10.85
N SER A 506 -16.00 -0.82 10.60
CA SER A 506 -14.74 -1.23 9.96
C SER A 506 -14.56 -0.53 8.60
N ILE A 507 -15.60 -0.52 7.77
CA ILE A 507 -15.61 0.16 6.47
C ILE A 507 -15.41 1.67 6.67
N ALA A 508 -16.23 2.31 7.51
CA ALA A 508 -16.16 3.76 7.72
C ALA A 508 -14.78 4.19 8.25
N ARG A 509 -14.28 3.48 9.26
CA ARG A 509 -12.97 3.76 9.89
C ARG A 509 -11.81 3.65 8.92
N ARG A 510 -11.86 2.70 7.99
CA ARG A 510 -10.80 2.48 7.00
C ARG A 510 -10.56 3.69 6.12
N TYR A 511 -11.65 4.36 5.71
CA TYR A 511 -11.63 5.47 4.76
C TYR A 511 -11.78 6.83 5.43
N THR A 512 -11.71 6.86 6.76
CA THR A 512 -11.69 8.09 7.55
C THR A 512 -10.24 8.51 7.82
N SER A 513 -9.96 9.81 7.70
CA SER A 513 -8.64 10.35 8.08
C SER A 513 -8.39 10.10 9.56
N LYS A 514 -7.22 9.54 9.93
CA LYS A 514 -6.84 9.30 11.33
C LYS A 514 -6.91 10.62 12.11
N THR A 515 -7.97 10.81 12.89
CA THR A 515 -8.05 11.94 13.82
C THR A 515 -7.06 11.67 14.94
N ALA A 516 -5.94 12.39 14.93
CA ALA A 516 -4.99 12.42 16.02
C ALA A 516 -5.63 13.15 17.21
N LYS A 517 -6.43 12.44 18.00
CA LYS A 517 -6.71 12.85 19.38
C LYS A 517 -6.09 11.82 20.31
N THR A 518 -5.02 12.26 20.96
CA THR A 518 -4.39 11.63 22.12
C THR A 518 -5.36 11.70 23.30
N ASN A 519 -6.45 10.95 23.25
CA ASN A 519 -7.27 10.73 24.42
C ASN A 519 -6.54 9.73 25.34
N PRO A 520 -6.70 9.84 26.66
CA PRO A 520 -6.13 8.86 27.57
C PRO A 520 -6.69 7.46 27.25
N PRO A 521 -5.87 6.40 27.44
CA PRO A 521 -6.34 5.04 27.27
C PRO A 521 -7.52 4.75 28.19
N PRO A 522 -8.42 3.82 27.82
CA PRO A 522 -9.53 3.45 28.67
C PRO A 522 -9.04 2.95 30.02
N ALA A 523 -9.72 3.36 31.09
CA ALA A 523 -9.38 2.93 32.45
C ALA A 523 -9.79 1.48 32.69
N LEU A 524 -10.87 1.02 32.04
CA LEU A 524 -11.42 -0.33 32.14
C LEU A 524 -12.32 -0.61 30.93
N VAL A 525 -12.22 -1.78 30.31
CA VAL A 525 -13.15 -2.25 29.27
C VAL A 525 -14.27 -3.06 29.93
N LEU A 526 -15.49 -3.07 29.38
CA LEU A 526 -16.64 -3.74 30.00
C LEU A 526 -16.38 -5.23 30.29
N CYS A 527 -15.76 -5.96 29.36
CA CYS A 527 -15.45 -7.38 29.52
C CYS A 527 -14.48 -7.65 30.70
N ASP A 528 -13.62 -6.68 31.03
CA ASP A 528 -12.65 -6.76 32.12
C ASP A 528 -13.25 -6.33 33.48
N TYR A 529 -14.48 -5.82 33.52
CA TYR A 529 -15.09 -5.34 34.77
C TYR A 529 -15.47 -6.51 35.69
N PRO A 530 -14.83 -6.69 36.86
CA PRO A 530 -14.98 -7.91 37.65
C PRO A 530 -16.41 -8.22 38.09
N ALA A 531 -17.25 -7.21 38.30
CA ALA A 531 -18.62 -7.40 38.75
C ALA A 531 -19.58 -7.86 37.63
N LEU A 532 -19.23 -7.62 36.36
CA LEU A 532 -20.07 -7.97 35.20
C LEU A 532 -19.42 -8.98 34.24
N SER A 533 -18.12 -9.26 34.37
CA SER A 533 -17.36 -10.10 33.43
C SER A 533 -17.95 -11.50 33.27
N THR A 534 -18.55 -12.07 34.31
CA THR A 534 -19.22 -13.39 34.24
C THR A 534 -20.48 -13.40 33.38
N TYR A 535 -21.08 -12.24 33.15
CA TYR A 535 -22.27 -12.06 32.34
C TYR A 535 -21.95 -11.64 30.89
N PHE A 536 -20.69 -11.37 30.58
CA PHE A 536 -20.30 -10.94 29.24
C PHE A 536 -20.32 -12.14 28.28
N LYS A 537 -21.14 -12.07 27.22
CA LYS A 537 -21.22 -13.10 26.17
C LYS A 537 -20.68 -12.55 24.85
N SER A 538 -19.44 -12.93 24.51
CA SER A 538 -18.90 -12.64 23.19
C SER A 538 -19.31 -13.73 22.21
N ASN A 539 -20.42 -13.51 21.51
CA ASN A 539 -20.86 -14.39 20.43
C ASN A 539 -20.28 -13.99 19.06
N ILE A 540 -19.54 -12.87 19.00
CA ILE A 540 -19.00 -12.28 17.78
C ILE A 540 -17.51 -12.53 17.72
N THR A 541 -17.05 -13.13 16.63
CA THR A 541 -15.62 -13.40 16.45
C THR A 541 -14.88 -12.10 16.14
N HIS A 542 -14.08 -11.63 17.11
CA HIS A 542 -13.35 -10.33 17.08
C HIS A 542 -14.27 -9.10 17.06
N GLN A 543 -15.06 -8.92 18.11
CA GLN A 543 -15.85 -7.70 18.33
C GLN A 543 -14.94 -6.45 18.30
N GLN A 544 -15.22 -5.51 17.40
CA GLN A 544 -14.39 -4.29 17.24
C GLN A 544 -14.90 -3.15 18.13
N LEU A 545 -16.21 -2.96 18.19
CA LEU A 545 -16.84 -1.92 19.00
C LEU A 545 -17.37 -2.49 20.31
N THR A 546 -16.91 -1.90 21.41
CA THR A 546 -17.34 -2.19 22.77
C THR A 546 -17.45 -0.90 23.56
N ILE A 547 -17.92 -0.95 24.80
CA ILE A 547 -17.93 0.19 25.70
C ILE A 547 -16.81 0.09 26.73
N ALA A 548 -16.21 1.22 27.06
CA ALA A 548 -15.16 1.30 28.05
C ALA A 548 -15.36 2.50 28.96
N SER A 549 -14.80 2.42 30.17
CA SER A 549 -14.89 3.46 31.18
C SER A 549 -13.71 4.41 31.14
N THR A 550 -13.99 5.70 31.28
CA THR A 550 -12.97 6.75 31.49
C THR A 550 -12.48 6.80 32.95
N THR A 551 -13.27 6.29 33.90
CA THR A 551 -12.95 6.21 35.33
C THR A 551 -12.61 4.79 35.75
N LYS A 552 -11.76 4.63 36.79
CA LYS A 552 -11.41 3.33 37.36
C LYS A 552 -12.53 2.81 38.27
N SER A 553 -12.77 1.51 38.26
CA SER A 553 -13.60 0.84 39.27
C SER A 553 -12.96 0.95 40.65
N PHE A 554 -13.80 1.06 41.69
CA PHE A 554 -13.33 1.04 43.08
C PHE A 554 -12.64 -0.29 43.43
N LEU A 555 -13.02 -1.39 42.76
CA LEU A 555 -12.46 -2.73 42.94
C LEU A 555 -11.00 -2.86 42.47
N VAL A 556 -10.53 -1.98 41.57
CA VAL A 556 -9.18 -2.06 40.96
C VAL A 556 -8.32 -0.85 41.36
N SER A 557 -8.93 0.18 41.95
CA SER A 557 -8.23 1.37 42.44
C SER A 557 -7.56 1.13 43.81
N HIS A 558 -6.70 2.07 44.24
CA HIS A 558 -6.15 2.11 45.61
C HIS A 558 -7.23 2.26 46.69
N TYR A 559 -8.49 2.50 46.31
CA TYR A 559 -9.64 2.52 47.21
C TYR A 559 -10.27 1.13 47.45
N ARG A 560 -9.74 0.05 46.85
CA ARG A 560 -10.28 -1.31 46.98
C ARG A 560 -10.42 -1.76 48.44
N ARG A 561 -9.50 -1.34 49.31
CA ARG A 561 -9.45 -1.75 50.72
C ARG A 561 -9.55 -0.51 51.61
N LYS A 562 -10.32 -0.61 52.68
CA LYS A 562 -10.50 0.43 53.69
C LYS A 562 -10.12 -0.11 55.05
N ASP A 563 -9.26 0.63 55.74
CA ASP A 563 -8.83 0.32 57.10
C ASP A 563 -9.80 0.93 58.10
N PHE A 564 -10.00 0.28 59.25
CA PHE A 564 -10.84 0.82 60.32
C PHE A 564 -10.10 1.91 61.11
N PRO A 565 -10.78 3.00 61.52
CA PRO A 565 -12.23 3.22 61.46
C PRO A 565 -12.67 3.78 60.10
N CYS A 566 -13.70 3.16 59.50
CA CYS A 566 -14.30 3.61 58.25
C CYS A 566 -15.84 3.65 58.36
N LYS A 567 -16.50 4.53 57.60
CA LYS A 567 -17.96 4.61 57.57
C LYS A 567 -18.54 3.55 56.64
N GLU A 568 -19.80 3.18 56.83
CA GLU A 568 -20.51 2.23 55.95
C GLU A 568 -20.49 2.70 54.48
N ASP A 569 -20.70 4.00 54.24
CA ASP A 569 -20.66 4.61 52.90
C ASP A 569 -19.27 4.57 52.23
N ASP A 570 -18.21 4.32 53.00
CA ASP A 570 -16.85 4.14 52.47
C ASP A 570 -16.62 2.74 51.91
N VAL A 571 -17.39 1.76 52.37
CA VAL A 571 -17.30 0.35 51.97
C VAL A 571 -18.35 0.01 50.92
N VAL A 572 -19.52 0.63 50.98
CA VAL A 572 -20.66 0.30 50.14
C VAL A 572 -20.85 1.39 49.08
N LYS A 573 -20.10 1.29 47.98
CA LYS A 573 -20.08 2.30 46.90
C LYS A 573 -21.14 2.04 45.82
N ASN A 574 -21.65 3.12 45.24
CA ASN A 574 -22.44 3.08 44.01
C ASN A 574 -21.53 2.87 42.80
N HIS A 575 -22.14 2.63 41.64
CA HIS A 575 -21.44 2.42 40.39
C HIS A 575 -20.56 3.63 40.01
N GLY A 576 -19.25 3.40 39.83
CA GLY A 576 -18.26 4.46 39.61
C GLY A 576 -17.80 4.65 38.16
N LEU A 577 -18.26 3.79 37.24
CA LEU A 577 -17.80 3.79 35.84
C LEU A 577 -18.55 4.81 34.98
N ARG A 578 -17.85 5.38 33.99
CA ARG A 578 -18.40 6.33 33.01
C ARG A 578 -18.08 5.84 31.61
N TYR A 579 -19.08 5.26 30.97
CA TYR A 579 -18.93 4.58 29.69
C TYR A 579 -18.95 5.52 28.50
N ASP A 580 -18.17 5.15 27.49
CA ASP A 580 -18.20 5.71 26.14
C ASP A 580 -17.79 4.60 25.14
N MET A 581 -18.06 4.80 23.84
CA MET A 581 -17.74 3.82 22.79
C MET A 581 -16.23 3.75 22.55
N LEU A 582 -15.71 2.53 22.56
CA LEU A 582 -14.31 2.19 22.31
C LEU A 582 -14.18 1.33 21.06
N ASP A 583 -13.25 1.71 20.19
CA ASP A 583 -12.70 0.80 19.19
C ASP A 583 -11.54 0.01 19.81
N GLU A 584 -11.77 -1.27 20.04
CA GLU A 584 -10.81 -2.18 20.65
C GLU A 584 -9.60 -2.44 19.75
N SER A 585 -9.80 -2.52 18.42
CA SER A 585 -8.73 -2.82 17.45
C SER A 585 -7.60 -1.78 17.46
N ALA A 586 -7.90 -0.54 17.83
CA ALA A 586 -6.88 0.51 18.00
C ALA A 586 -6.78 1.07 19.41
N ARG A 587 -7.55 0.51 20.35
CA ARG A 587 -7.68 1.01 21.73
C ARG A 587 -7.92 2.52 21.78
N ALA A 588 -8.83 3.01 20.95
CA ALA A 588 -9.13 4.43 20.80
C ALA A 588 -10.64 4.68 20.91
N TRP A 589 -11.02 5.81 21.52
CA TRP A 589 -12.42 6.23 21.62
C TRP A 589 -13.00 6.53 20.24
N VAL A 590 -14.26 6.16 20.04
CA VAL A 590 -14.99 6.43 18.80
C VAL A 590 -15.28 7.92 18.72
N ALA A 591 -14.84 8.58 17.64
CA ALA A 591 -15.11 10.00 17.44
C ALA A 591 -16.55 10.21 16.95
N PRO A 592 -17.28 11.23 17.44
CA PRO A 592 -18.64 11.54 17.00
C PRO A 592 -18.78 11.85 15.49
N SER A 593 -17.68 12.14 14.80
CA SER A 593 -17.67 12.63 13.41
C SER A 593 -17.07 11.64 12.39
N ILE A 594 -16.98 10.34 12.70
CA ILE A 594 -16.32 9.37 11.80
C ILE A 594 -17.00 9.32 10.43
N PHE A 595 -18.32 9.18 10.39
CA PHE A 595 -19.07 9.04 9.14
C PHE A 595 -19.03 10.28 8.23
N PRO A 596 -19.24 11.51 8.74
CA PRO A 596 -19.05 12.72 7.92
C PRO A 596 -17.63 12.90 7.35
N SER A 597 -16.63 12.20 7.90
CA SER A 597 -15.23 12.32 7.49
C SER A 597 -14.73 11.19 6.58
N MET A 598 -15.60 10.23 6.25
CA MET A 598 -15.29 9.12 5.34
C MET A 598 -15.06 9.64 3.92
N ASN A 599 -13.93 9.32 3.30
CA ASN A 599 -13.58 9.81 1.96
C ASN A 599 -12.66 8.83 1.21
N ILE A 600 -13.13 8.34 0.05
CA ILE A 600 -12.39 7.41 -0.82
C ILE A 600 -11.76 8.09 -2.04
N ARG A 601 -11.86 9.42 -2.16
CA ARG A 601 -11.44 10.16 -3.36
C ARG A 601 -9.97 9.96 -3.70
N LYS A 602 -9.10 9.90 -2.68
CA LYS A 602 -7.67 9.65 -2.86
C LYS A 602 -7.41 8.27 -3.49
N GLN A 603 -8.16 7.26 -3.07
CA GLN A 603 -8.06 5.89 -3.55
C GLN A 603 -8.60 5.75 -4.98
N CYS A 604 -9.54 6.60 -5.37
CA CYS A 604 -10.16 6.62 -6.71
C CYS A 604 -9.52 7.63 -7.69
N THR A 605 -8.41 8.27 -7.32
CA THR A 605 -7.71 9.24 -8.20
C THR A 605 -6.46 8.61 -8.83
N LEU A 606 -6.38 8.65 -10.17
CA LEU A 606 -5.20 8.22 -10.93
C LEU A 606 -3.96 9.06 -10.57
N SER A 607 -2.89 8.38 -10.16
CA SER A 607 -1.64 9.02 -9.75
C SER A 607 -0.74 9.29 -10.96
N LEU A 608 -0.28 10.53 -11.09
CA LEU A 608 0.68 10.91 -12.12
C LEU A 608 2.09 10.45 -11.75
N ALA A 609 2.83 9.94 -12.74
CA ALA A 609 4.25 9.68 -12.59
C ALA A 609 5.05 11.00 -12.44
N PRO A 610 6.24 10.97 -11.82
CA PRO A 610 7.14 12.12 -11.79
C PRO A 610 7.35 12.69 -13.19
N GLY A 611 7.06 13.97 -13.36
CA GLY A 611 7.03 14.61 -14.67
C GLY A 611 6.44 16.01 -14.65
N PRO A 612 6.29 16.64 -15.83
CA PRO A 612 5.88 18.03 -15.94
C PRO A 612 4.48 18.30 -15.37
N TYR A 613 3.56 17.33 -15.42
CA TYR A 613 2.17 17.52 -14.96
C TYR A 613 1.95 17.25 -13.46
N VAL A 614 2.97 16.85 -12.69
CA VAL A 614 2.79 16.46 -11.27
C VAL A 614 2.15 17.57 -10.44
N GLN A 615 2.53 18.83 -10.70
CA GLN A 615 1.97 19.98 -10.00
C GLN A 615 0.50 20.26 -10.33
N LEU A 616 -0.01 19.69 -11.43
CA LEU A 616 -1.43 19.72 -11.81
C LEU A 616 -2.22 18.54 -11.24
N GLY A 617 -1.61 17.66 -10.42
CA GLY A 617 -2.32 16.51 -9.85
C GLY A 617 -3.60 16.88 -9.08
N TRP A 618 -3.68 18.11 -8.54
CA TRP A 618 -4.89 18.60 -7.87
C TRP A 618 -6.10 18.79 -8.80
N SER A 619 -5.89 19.04 -10.11
CA SER A 619 -6.99 19.14 -11.10
C SER A 619 -7.57 17.77 -11.49
N ILE A 620 -6.89 16.69 -11.12
CA ILE A 620 -7.36 15.30 -11.31
C ILE A 620 -8.19 14.82 -10.12
N VAL A 621 -8.06 15.44 -8.94
CA VAL A 621 -8.74 14.94 -7.73
C VAL A 621 -10.26 15.15 -7.79
N GLY A 622 -10.73 16.19 -8.49
CA GLY A 622 -12.16 16.44 -8.64
C GLY A 622 -12.46 17.53 -9.66
N THR A 623 -13.73 17.89 -9.76
CA THR A 623 -14.28 18.79 -10.79
C THR A 623 -14.69 20.16 -10.27
N LYS A 624 -14.52 20.40 -8.97
CA LYS A 624 -14.99 21.61 -8.27
C LYS A 624 -14.12 22.84 -8.50
N HIS A 625 -12.93 22.69 -9.11
CA HIS A 625 -12.08 23.83 -9.40
C HIS A 625 -12.57 24.60 -10.62
N THR A 626 -12.30 25.90 -10.63
CA THR A 626 -12.70 26.78 -11.74
C THR A 626 -11.55 27.04 -12.70
N PRO A 627 -11.82 27.43 -13.96
CA PRO A 627 -10.80 27.85 -14.90
C PRO A 627 -9.90 28.98 -14.35
N ASN A 628 -10.48 29.90 -13.58
CA ASN A 628 -9.75 30.99 -12.93
C ASN A 628 -8.73 30.49 -11.89
N MET A 629 -9.02 29.39 -11.18
CA MET A 629 -8.05 28.78 -10.26
C MET A 629 -6.84 28.19 -10.99
N VAL A 630 -7.04 27.68 -12.22
CA VAL A 630 -5.94 27.18 -13.06
C VAL A 630 -5.06 28.33 -13.52
N ILE A 631 -5.68 29.40 -14.02
CA ILE A 631 -4.99 30.60 -14.50
C ILE A 631 -4.20 31.26 -13.35
N ALA A 632 -4.82 31.40 -12.17
CA ALA A 632 -4.16 31.98 -11.00
C ALA A 632 -2.91 31.20 -10.53
N ARG A 633 -2.76 29.94 -10.96
CA ARG A 633 -1.62 29.08 -10.64
C ARG A 633 -0.64 28.92 -11.80
N GLN A 634 -0.78 29.66 -12.89
CA GLN A 634 0.17 29.64 -14.02
C GLN A 634 1.61 29.96 -13.59
N SER A 635 1.81 30.75 -12.53
CA SER A 635 3.14 31.00 -11.95
C SER A 635 3.84 29.74 -11.43
N GLN A 636 3.09 28.66 -11.20
CA GLN A 636 3.62 27.36 -10.80
C GLN A 636 3.99 26.50 -12.02
N CYS A 637 3.65 26.89 -13.25
CA CYS A 637 3.91 26.11 -14.46
C CYS A 637 5.41 25.82 -14.64
N PRO A 638 5.82 24.54 -14.80
CA PRO A 638 7.19 24.19 -15.12
C PRO A 638 7.60 24.74 -16.49
N VAL A 639 8.89 25.09 -16.63
CA VAL A 639 9.47 25.61 -17.88
C VAL A 639 9.31 24.66 -19.08
N VAL A 640 9.13 23.36 -18.82
CA VAL A 640 8.96 22.33 -19.86
C VAL A 640 7.56 22.39 -20.50
N LEU A 641 6.55 22.92 -19.82
CA LEU A 641 5.19 23.04 -20.34
C LEU A 641 4.95 24.47 -20.84
N SER A 642 4.18 24.58 -21.93
CA SER A 642 3.64 25.87 -22.33
C SER A 642 2.48 26.29 -21.42
N TYR A 643 2.25 27.59 -21.25
CA TYR A 643 1.09 28.08 -20.50
C TYR A 643 -0.24 27.59 -21.09
N HIS A 644 -0.34 27.47 -22.41
CA HIS A 644 -1.52 26.92 -23.08
C HIS A 644 -1.75 25.45 -22.73
N GLU A 645 -0.69 24.65 -22.64
CA GLU A 645 -0.79 23.25 -22.25
C GLU A 645 -1.12 23.07 -20.76
N TRP A 646 -0.56 23.93 -19.90
CA TRP A 646 -0.92 24.00 -18.48
C TRP A 646 -2.42 24.30 -18.29
N ASP A 647 -2.91 25.30 -19.00
CA ASP A 647 -4.32 25.70 -18.96
C ASP A 647 -5.22 24.57 -19.48
N ALA A 648 -4.91 24.02 -20.66
CA ALA A 648 -5.69 22.93 -21.26
C ALA A 648 -5.79 21.72 -20.30
N PHE A 649 -4.70 21.36 -19.63
CA PHE A 649 -4.69 20.23 -18.68
C PHE A 649 -5.54 20.53 -17.44
N GLY A 650 -5.43 21.73 -16.88
CA GLY A 650 -6.21 22.14 -15.72
C GLY A 650 -7.70 22.35 -16.03
N HIS A 651 -8.02 22.85 -17.22
CA HIS A 651 -9.38 23.16 -17.66
C HIS A 651 -10.18 21.93 -18.04
N LEU A 652 -9.54 20.84 -18.47
CA LEU A 652 -10.24 19.63 -18.94
C LEU A 652 -11.32 19.15 -17.97
N ARG A 653 -11.03 19.17 -16.67
CA ARG A 653 -11.95 18.76 -15.60
C ARG A 653 -12.53 19.90 -14.78
N ALA A 654 -12.38 21.15 -15.22
CA ALA A 654 -12.99 22.29 -14.55
C ALA A 654 -14.50 22.34 -14.87
N GLY A 655 -15.32 21.90 -13.93
CA GLY A 655 -16.77 21.78 -14.07
C GLY A 655 -17.25 20.36 -14.40
N ASN A 656 -18.33 19.93 -13.76
CA ASN A 656 -18.83 18.55 -13.84
C ASN A 656 -19.35 18.18 -15.25
N HIS A 657 -20.18 19.05 -15.83
CA HIS A 657 -20.87 18.80 -17.10
C HIS A 657 -20.03 19.10 -18.35
N LEU A 658 -18.88 19.77 -18.21
CA LEU A 658 -18.08 20.22 -19.36
C LEU A 658 -17.01 19.22 -19.78
N GLN A 659 -16.84 18.11 -19.05
CA GLN A 659 -15.71 17.20 -19.24
C GLN A 659 -15.65 16.59 -20.64
N TRP A 660 -16.76 16.08 -21.19
CA TRP A 660 -16.79 15.53 -22.54
C TRP A 660 -16.52 16.59 -23.60
N ARG A 661 -17.17 17.74 -23.50
CA ARG A 661 -16.96 18.86 -24.42
C ARG A 661 -15.51 19.34 -24.40
N ASN A 662 -14.89 19.44 -23.23
CA ASN A 662 -13.48 19.81 -23.09
C ASN A 662 -12.55 18.74 -23.68
N MET A 663 -12.81 17.46 -23.45
CA MET A 663 -12.05 16.38 -24.08
C MET A 663 -12.11 16.47 -25.62
N MET A 664 -13.30 16.75 -26.18
CA MET A 664 -13.48 16.93 -27.62
C MET A 664 -12.72 18.15 -28.15
N LEU A 665 -12.81 19.29 -27.45
CA LEU A 665 -12.06 20.49 -27.81
C LEU A 665 -10.55 20.22 -27.84
N GLU A 666 -10.01 19.46 -26.89
CA GLU A 666 -8.59 19.13 -26.85
C GLU A 666 -8.16 18.15 -27.96
N LEU A 667 -9.03 17.22 -28.36
CA LEU A 667 -8.76 16.35 -29.51
C LEU A 667 -8.71 17.15 -30.83
N ILE A 668 -9.56 18.16 -30.97
CA ILE A 668 -9.61 19.05 -32.14
C ILE A 668 -8.41 20.01 -32.15
N ARG A 669 -8.20 20.75 -31.05
CA ARG A 669 -7.14 21.77 -30.92
C ARG A 669 -5.75 21.16 -30.93
N GLY A 670 -5.58 20.02 -30.26
CA GLY A 670 -4.28 19.38 -30.08
C GLY A 670 -3.30 20.19 -29.24
N THR A 671 -3.80 21.01 -28.30
CA THR A 671 -2.95 21.80 -27.37
C THR A 671 -2.28 20.89 -26.34
N LEU A 672 -2.99 19.87 -25.86
CA LEU A 672 -2.41 18.83 -25.02
C LEU A 672 -1.53 17.85 -25.81
N THR A 673 -0.37 17.51 -25.25
CA THR A 673 0.48 16.42 -25.76
C THR A 673 -0.14 15.06 -25.47
N LEU A 674 -1.10 14.63 -26.29
CA LEU A 674 -1.83 13.35 -26.15
C LEU A 674 -0.92 12.11 -26.14
N GLY A 675 0.27 12.21 -26.74
CA GLY A 675 1.31 11.19 -26.70
C GLY A 675 1.94 10.97 -25.31
N ASN A 676 1.61 11.79 -24.32
CA ASN A 676 2.09 11.67 -22.95
C ASN A 676 1.13 10.83 -22.08
N SER A 677 1.69 9.94 -21.26
CA SER A 677 0.92 9.07 -20.36
C SER A 677 0.14 9.84 -19.30
N ALA A 678 0.63 11.00 -18.83
CA ALA A 678 -0.10 11.83 -17.86
C ALA A 678 -1.42 12.36 -18.43
N VAL A 679 -1.43 12.73 -19.71
CA VAL A 679 -2.63 13.18 -20.41
C VAL A 679 -3.60 12.01 -20.61
N TYR A 680 -3.11 10.83 -20.99
CA TYR A 680 -3.93 9.62 -21.04
C TYR A 680 -4.64 9.32 -19.70
N LEU A 681 -3.93 9.43 -18.57
CA LEU A 681 -4.50 9.23 -17.23
C LEU A 681 -5.56 10.29 -16.88
N LEU A 682 -5.34 11.56 -17.27
CA LEU A 682 -6.33 12.64 -17.10
C LEU A 682 -7.63 12.31 -17.85
N PHE A 683 -7.52 11.89 -19.12
CA PHE A 683 -8.68 11.48 -19.93
C PHE A 683 -9.38 10.25 -19.33
N CYS A 684 -8.63 9.26 -18.85
CA CYS A 684 -9.19 8.10 -18.16
C CYS A 684 -9.98 8.51 -16.90
N GLN A 685 -9.43 9.41 -16.09
CA GLN A 685 -10.12 9.89 -14.89
C GLN A 685 -11.42 10.63 -15.26
N ALA A 686 -11.38 11.52 -16.27
CA ALA A 686 -12.55 12.27 -16.71
C ALA A 686 -13.65 11.37 -17.30
N ALA A 687 -13.27 10.36 -18.07
CA ALA A 687 -14.23 9.49 -18.76
C ALA A 687 -14.86 8.43 -17.85
N TRP A 688 -14.14 7.96 -16.81
CA TRP A 688 -14.58 6.84 -15.98
C TRP A 688 -15.09 7.25 -14.60
N GLN A 689 -14.73 8.41 -14.05
CA GLN A 689 -15.24 8.81 -12.75
C GLN A 689 -16.76 8.98 -12.80
N ALA A 690 -17.47 8.32 -11.88
CA ALA A 690 -18.92 8.26 -11.83
C ALA A 690 -19.54 9.65 -11.64
N GLU A 691 -18.90 10.50 -10.81
CA GLU A 691 -19.39 11.83 -10.46
C GLU A 691 -20.79 11.79 -9.82
N LYS A 692 -21.39 12.97 -9.66
CA LYS A 692 -22.70 13.15 -9.03
C LYS A 692 -23.81 12.46 -9.83
N ALA A 693 -24.71 11.77 -9.12
CA ALA A 693 -25.93 11.21 -9.70
C ALA A 693 -26.89 12.33 -10.14
N LEU A 694 -27.69 12.11 -11.19
CA LEU A 694 -28.75 13.06 -11.55
C LEU A 694 -29.75 13.20 -10.40
N SER A 695 -30.11 14.43 -10.06
CA SER A 695 -31.10 14.72 -9.02
C SER A 695 -32.49 14.23 -9.42
N SER A 696 -33.16 13.58 -8.48
CA SER A 696 -34.53 13.04 -8.62
C SER A 696 -35.65 14.09 -8.62
N GLU A 697 -35.31 15.39 -8.61
CA GLU A 697 -36.31 16.47 -8.70
C GLU A 697 -36.86 16.63 -10.13
N ASP A 698 -36.14 16.14 -11.14
CA ASP A 698 -36.64 16.00 -12.50
C ASP A 698 -37.44 14.69 -12.59
N ASN A 699 -38.75 14.83 -12.36
CA ASN A 699 -39.74 13.75 -12.30
C ASN A 699 -39.75 12.84 -13.54
N GLU A 700 -38.96 11.77 -13.53
CA GLU A 700 -39.31 10.50 -14.17
C GLU A 700 -38.49 9.38 -13.54
N LYS A 701 -39.18 8.40 -12.93
CA LYS A 701 -38.55 7.18 -12.37
C LYS A 701 -37.85 6.33 -13.45
N ASP A 702 -38.00 6.70 -14.72
CA ASP A 702 -37.44 6.06 -15.90
C ASP A 702 -36.20 6.78 -16.48
N LEU A 703 -35.66 7.79 -15.78
CA LEU A 703 -34.41 8.45 -16.18
C LEU A 703 -33.26 7.43 -16.32
N GLU A 704 -32.61 7.47 -17.48
CA GLU A 704 -31.53 6.59 -17.89
C GLU A 704 -30.40 6.50 -16.83
N PRO A 705 -29.66 5.38 -16.74
CA PRO A 705 -28.55 5.18 -15.79
C PRO A 705 -27.35 6.14 -15.95
N HIS A 706 -27.44 7.13 -16.84
CA HIS A 706 -26.40 8.11 -17.06
C HIS A 706 -26.26 9.04 -15.86
N ARG A 707 -25.03 9.49 -15.60
CA ARG A 707 -24.68 10.41 -14.51
C ARG A 707 -24.46 11.80 -15.08
N GLU A 708 -24.53 12.85 -14.24
CA GLU A 708 -24.52 14.26 -14.68
C GLU A 708 -23.36 14.59 -15.64
N ALA A 709 -22.19 14.00 -15.41
CA ALA A 709 -20.98 14.24 -16.20
C ALA A 709 -20.93 13.49 -17.54
N HIS A 710 -21.83 12.52 -17.75
CA HIS A 710 -21.81 11.63 -18.91
C HIS A 710 -23.06 11.71 -19.78
N PHE A 711 -23.99 12.59 -19.42
CA PHE A 711 -25.26 12.78 -20.14
C PHE A 711 -25.04 13.14 -21.61
N ASP A 712 -24.07 13.99 -21.95
CA ASP A 712 -23.75 14.34 -23.35
C ASP A 712 -23.53 13.08 -24.24
N LEU A 713 -23.06 11.95 -23.70
CA LEU A 713 -22.84 10.73 -24.49
C LEU A 713 -24.09 9.92 -24.82
N SER A 714 -25.21 10.11 -24.10
CA SER A 714 -26.46 9.43 -24.47
C SER A 714 -27.09 10.06 -25.72
N GLU A 715 -26.78 11.32 -26.01
CA GLU A 715 -27.21 12.02 -27.22
C GLU A 715 -26.51 11.47 -28.48
N ALA A 716 -27.29 10.90 -29.40
CA ALA A 716 -26.77 10.29 -30.63
C ALA A 716 -26.06 11.32 -31.55
N GLU A 717 -26.58 12.54 -31.65
CA GLU A 717 -25.98 13.60 -32.47
C GLU A 717 -24.57 13.97 -31.98
N PHE A 718 -24.44 14.23 -30.67
CA PHE A 718 -23.13 14.46 -30.05
C PHE A 718 -22.22 13.25 -30.25
N GLY A 719 -22.72 12.03 -30.08
CA GLY A 719 -21.97 10.80 -30.32
C GLY A 719 -21.39 10.70 -31.75
N GLN A 720 -22.13 11.12 -32.78
CA GLN A 720 -21.64 11.14 -34.16
C GLN A 720 -20.54 12.19 -34.38
N GLU A 721 -20.66 13.36 -33.75
CA GLU A 721 -19.59 14.38 -33.75
C GLU A 721 -18.32 13.84 -33.08
N VAL A 722 -18.48 13.16 -31.94
CA VAL A 722 -17.38 12.49 -31.22
C VAL A 722 -16.67 11.50 -32.14
N LEU A 723 -17.43 10.60 -32.78
CA LEU A 723 -16.86 9.60 -33.70
C LEU A 723 -16.12 10.26 -34.88
N THR A 724 -16.64 11.37 -35.41
CA THR A 724 -16.00 12.12 -36.49
C THR A 724 -14.64 12.67 -36.06
N VAL A 725 -14.57 13.34 -34.91
CA VAL A 725 -13.32 13.87 -34.36
C VAL A 725 -12.32 12.75 -34.05
N LEU A 726 -12.77 11.60 -33.53
CA LEU A 726 -11.91 10.45 -33.29
C LEU A 726 -11.27 9.95 -34.60
N ARG A 727 -12.05 9.86 -35.69
CA ARG A 727 -11.56 9.46 -37.02
C ARG A 727 -10.55 10.46 -37.57
N GLU A 728 -10.84 11.75 -37.50
CA GLU A 728 -9.93 12.81 -37.94
C GLU A 728 -8.61 12.79 -37.18
N ARG A 729 -8.67 12.66 -35.84
CA ARG A 729 -7.47 12.59 -35.02
C ARG A 729 -6.67 11.32 -35.29
N PHE A 730 -7.33 10.19 -35.48
CA PHE A 730 -6.69 8.93 -35.84
C PHE A 730 -5.95 9.01 -37.18
N ASN A 731 -6.56 9.62 -38.20
CA ASN A 731 -5.94 9.79 -39.52
C ASN A 731 -4.62 10.56 -39.43
N LYS A 732 -4.55 11.61 -38.59
CA LYS A 732 -3.33 12.40 -38.36
C LYS A 732 -2.19 11.59 -37.72
N ILE A 733 -2.50 10.62 -36.86
CA ILE A 733 -1.48 9.83 -36.13
C ILE A 733 -1.16 8.49 -36.77
N SER A 734 -1.96 8.01 -37.73
CA SER A 734 -1.90 6.65 -38.31
C SER A 734 -0.50 6.23 -38.82
N GLY A 735 0.35 7.19 -39.21
CA GLY A 735 1.73 6.96 -39.66
C GLY A 735 2.80 6.96 -38.55
N ASN A 736 2.47 7.27 -37.29
CA ASN A 736 3.43 7.46 -36.21
C ASN A 736 3.21 6.50 -35.04
N TRP A 737 3.98 5.40 -34.99
CA TRP A 737 3.90 4.42 -33.92
C TRP A 737 4.27 4.94 -32.52
N LYS A 738 4.89 6.13 -32.41
CA LYS A 738 5.19 6.77 -31.11
C LYS A 738 3.92 7.31 -30.43
N GLU A 739 2.83 7.49 -31.16
CA GLU A 739 1.53 7.99 -30.68
C GLU A 739 0.67 6.91 -30.00
N GLY A 740 1.32 5.90 -29.38
CA GLY A 740 0.60 4.82 -28.69
C GLY A 740 -0.36 5.30 -27.59
N TRP A 741 -0.03 6.37 -26.86
CA TRP A 741 -0.89 6.88 -25.78
C TRP A 741 -2.11 7.60 -26.35
N THR A 742 -1.91 8.33 -27.45
CA THR A 742 -3.02 8.92 -28.21
C THR A 742 -3.97 7.83 -28.71
N ALA A 743 -3.44 6.76 -29.31
CA ALA A 743 -4.27 5.63 -29.74
C ALA A 743 -5.03 4.96 -28.57
N ALA A 744 -4.40 4.88 -27.39
CA ALA A 744 -5.06 4.39 -26.18
C ALA A 744 -6.20 5.29 -25.70
N THR A 745 -6.01 6.62 -25.75
CA THR A 745 -7.07 7.60 -25.45
C THR A 745 -8.23 7.47 -26.44
N LEU A 746 -7.95 7.39 -27.74
CA LEU A 746 -8.99 7.25 -28.77
C LEU A 746 -9.76 5.92 -28.61
N SER A 747 -9.06 4.82 -28.35
CA SER A 747 -9.66 3.52 -28.05
C SER A 747 -10.59 3.59 -26.83
N MET A 748 -10.12 4.21 -25.75
CA MET A 748 -10.90 4.37 -24.52
C MET A 748 -12.18 5.17 -24.73
N ILE A 749 -12.11 6.31 -25.42
CA ILE A 749 -13.28 7.15 -25.73
C ILE A 749 -14.26 6.39 -26.63
N ALA A 750 -13.77 5.72 -27.67
CA ALA A 750 -14.60 4.92 -28.57
C ALA A 750 -15.34 3.80 -27.83
N CYS A 751 -14.64 3.02 -27.00
CA CYS A 751 -15.27 1.99 -26.16
C CYS A 751 -16.31 2.60 -25.20
N ARG A 752 -16.02 3.77 -24.62
CA ARG A 752 -16.95 4.45 -23.72
C ARG A 752 -18.21 4.94 -24.44
N LEU A 753 -18.05 5.51 -25.64
CA LEU A 753 -19.16 5.93 -26.50
C LEU A 753 -20.05 4.74 -26.87
N PHE A 754 -19.45 3.60 -27.24
CA PHE A 754 -20.20 2.37 -27.55
C PHE A 754 -21.03 1.86 -26.36
N LEU A 755 -20.45 1.89 -25.16
CA LEU A 755 -21.09 1.34 -23.95
C LEU A 755 -22.19 2.23 -23.38
N LEU A 756 -22.12 3.55 -23.59
CA LEU A 756 -23.07 4.50 -23.01
C LEU A 756 -24.15 4.99 -23.99
N ASN A 757 -24.01 4.73 -25.30
CA ASN A 757 -25.00 5.15 -26.26
C ASN A 757 -25.91 3.98 -26.69
N ALA A 758 -27.20 4.23 -26.87
CA ALA A 758 -28.16 3.21 -27.28
C ALA A 758 -28.30 3.05 -28.82
N ASP A 759 -27.86 4.03 -29.62
CA ASP A 759 -28.01 4.01 -31.09
C ASP A 759 -27.12 2.95 -31.76
N GLU A 760 -27.75 1.93 -32.36
CA GLU A 760 -27.07 0.84 -33.06
C GLU A 760 -26.29 1.32 -34.29
N LYS A 761 -26.74 2.36 -35.01
CA LYS A 761 -25.99 2.88 -36.16
C LYS A 761 -24.67 3.51 -35.73
N LEU A 762 -24.69 4.24 -34.62
CA LEU A 762 -23.48 4.79 -34.03
C LEU A 762 -22.55 3.68 -33.54
N LYS A 763 -23.10 2.66 -32.86
CA LYS A 763 -22.33 1.49 -32.40
C LYS A 763 -21.61 0.79 -33.54
N ASP A 764 -22.26 0.58 -34.68
CA ASP A 764 -21.63 0.01 -35.88
C ASP A 764 -20.49 0.91 -36.40
N GLY A 765 -20.73 2.21 -36.49
CA GLY A 765 -19.69 3.18 -36.87
C GLY A 765 -18.47 3.19 -35.93
N VAL A 766 -18.69 2.94 -34.64
CA VAL A 766 -17.64 2.79 -33.62
C VAL A 766 -16.91 1.45 -33.76
N ARG A 767 -17.63 0.35 -34.02
CA ARG A 767 -17.03 -0.98 -34.28
C ARG A 767 -16.06 -0.91 -35.47
N ASP A 768 -16.46 -0.26 -36.56
CA ASP A 768 -15.62 -0.06 -37.76
C ASP A 768 -14.36 0.77 -37.46
N PHE A 769 -14.53 1.83 -36.67
CA PHE A 769 -13.41 2.65 -36.22
C PHE A 769 -12.41 1.84 -35.38
N LEU A 770 -12.91 1.07 -34.40
CA LEU A 770 -12.08 0.20 -33.56
C LEU A 770 -11.38 -0.90 -34.38
N ALA A 771 -12.05 -1.48 -35.38
CA ALA A 771 -11.44 -2.45 -36.29
C ALA A 771 -10.27 -1.83 -37.09
N SER A 772 -10.45 -0.61 -37.58
CA SER A 772 -9.39 0.14 -38.27
C SER A 772 -8.23 0.47 -37.34
N LEU A 773 -8.53 0.88 -36.10
CA LEU A 773 -7.54 1.17 -35.07
C LEU A 773 -6.70 -0.07 -34.70
N ARG A 774 -7.33 -1.22 -34.48
CA ARG A 774 -6.66 -2.51 -34.20
C ARG A 774 -5.66 -2.89 -35.28
N LYS A 775 -6.06 -2.76 -36.55
CA LYS A 775 -5.21 -3.10 -37.70
C LYS A 775 -3.95 -2.23 -37.73
N THR A 776 -4.08 -0.92 -37.53
CA THR A 776 -2.95 0.02 -37.51
C THR A 776 -2.04 -0.24 -36.31
N ILE A 777 -2.59 -0.43 -35.11
CA ILE A 777 -1.81 -0.73 -33.90
C ILE A 777 -1.03 -2.04 -34.05
N SER A 778 -1.64 -3.09 -34.62
CA SER A 778 -0.94 -4.34 -34.92
C SER A 778 0.22 -4.13 -35.90
N GLY A 779 0.03 -3.27 -36.90
CA GLY A 779 1.09 -2.84 -37.81
C GLY A 779 2.25 -2.15 -37.08
N TRP A 780 1.94 -1.19 -36.19
CA TRP A 780 2.93 -0.52 -35.35
C TRP A 780 3.67 -1.50 -34.44
N MET A 781 2.96 -2.42 -33.79
CA MET A 781 3.53 -3.45 -32.93
C MET A 781 4.55 -4.30 -33.71
N LYS A 782 4.21 -4.74 -34.93
CA LYS A 782 5.12 -5.50 -35.81
C LYS A 782 6.35 -4.70 -36.21
N GLN A 783 6.21 -3.39 -36.47
CA GLN A 783 7.35 -2.52 -36.80
C GLN A 783 8.31 -2.40 -35.61
N VAL A 784 7.80 -2.12 -34.41
CA VAL A 784 8.63 -1.99 -33.20
C VAL A 784 9.31 -3.31 -32.84
N LEU A 785 8.59 -4.44 -32.94
CA LEU A 785 9.18 -5.78 -32.74
C LEU A 785 10.33 -6.09 -33.73
N ARG A 786 10.21 -5.66 -34.99
CA ARG A 786 11.29 -5.80 -35.98
C ARG A 786 12.49 -4.94 -35.61
N LEU A 787 12.28 -3.69 -35.20
CA LEU A 787 13.35 -2.78 -34.74
C LEU A 787 14.11 -3.36 -33.55
N MET A 788 13.40 -3.94 -32.58
CA MET A 788 14.02 -4.62 -31.43
C MET A 788 14.89 -5.80 -31.85
N LYS A 789 14.43 -6.60 -32.83
CA LYS A 789 15.17 -7.77 -33.32
C LYS A 789 16.39 -7.38 -34.17
N SER A 790 16.25 -6.38 -35.05
CA SER A 790 17.34 -5.97 -35.95
C SER A 790 18.39 -5.10 -35.26
N GLY A 791 18.00 -4.31 -34.25
CA GLY A 791 18.90 -3.40 -33.53
C GLY A 791 19.54 -4.00 -32.28
N ALA A 792 19.32 -5.28 -31.97
CA ALA A 792 19.74 -5.90 -30.71
C ALA A 792 21.26 -5.85 -30.43
N THR A 793 22.09 -5.63 -31.45
CA THR A 793 23.54 -5.50 -31.34
C THR A 793 24.04 -4.05 -31.27
N GLU A 794 23.21 -3.08 -31.66
CA GLU A 794 23.60 -1.66 -31.80
C GLU A 794 22.91 -0.75 -30.77
N LEU A 795 21.75 -1.16 -30.26
CA LEU A 795 20.95 -0.39 -29.30
C LEU A 795 21.49 -0.54 -27.87
N THR A 796 21.41 0.55 -27.11
CA THR A 796 21.66 0.55 -25.67
C THR A 796 20.57 -0.21 -24.91
N THR A 797 20.88 -0.65 -23.69
CA THR A 797 19.90 -1.34 -22.83
C THR A 797 18.69 -0.46 -22.53
N GLU A 798 18.89 0.86 -22.39
CA GLU A 798 17.82 1.84 -22.20
C GLU A 798 16.89 1.90 -23.42
N GLU A 799 17.43 2.00 -24.63
CA GLU A 799 16.62 2.02 -25.86
C GLU A 799 15.83 0.71 -26.06
N ILE A 800 16.44 -0.43 -25.74
CA ILE A 800 15.73 -1.72 -25.79
C ILE A 800 14.56 -1.74 -24.81
N ASN A 801 14.74 -1.20 -23.59
CA ASN A 801 13.68 -1.10 -22.60
C ASN A 801 12.57 -0.12 -23.04
N GLU A 802 12.90 0.99 -23.68
CA GLU A 802 11.91 1.93 -24.22
C GLU A 802 11.07 1.29 -25.34
N LEU A 803 11.72 0.56 -26.26
CA LEU A 803 11.00 -0.17 -27.31
C LEU A 803 10.14 -1.29 -26.72
N ARG A 804 10.64 -1.99 -25.70
CA ARG A 804 9.90 -3.01 -24.96
C ARG A 804 8.64 -2.44 -24.32
N ASP A 805 8.77 -1.34 -23.60
CA ASP A 805 7.67 -0.61 -22.97
C ASP A 805 6.65 -0.13 -24.02
N ARG A 806 7.13 0.29 -25.19
CA ARG A 806 6.28 0.65 -26.33
C ARG A 806 5.50 -0.55 -26.87
N VAL A 807 6.12 -1.72 -27.01
CA VAL A 807 5.41 -2.94 -27.45
C VAL A 807 4.34 -3.34 -26.44
N ILE A 808 4.66 -3.32 -25.14
CA ILE A 808 3.69 -3.60 -24.06
C ILE A 808 2.48 -2.66 -24.21
N GLN A 809 2.75 -1.36 -24.35
CA GLN A 809 1.71 -0.37 -24.54
C GLN A 809 0.82 -0.65 -25.77
N LEU A 810 1.42 -0.90 -26.93
CA LEU A 810 0.70 -1.12 -28.18
C LEU A 810 -0.14 -2.39 -28.12
N ALA A 811 0.41 -3.49 -27.59
CA ALA A 811 -0.30 -4.75 -27.46
C ALA A 811 -1.50 -4.65 -26.50
N ILE A 812 -1.34 -3.98 -25.35
CA ILE A 812 -2.45 -3.73 -24.43
C ILE A 812 -3.48 -2.79 -25.05
N THR A 813 -3.04 -1.77 -25.79
CA THR A 813 -3.97 -0.85 -26.48
C THR A 813 -4.77 -1.58 -27.56
N CYS A 814 -4.14 -2.50 -28.29
CA CYS A 814 -4.82 -3.37 -29.24
C CYS A 814 -5.92 -4.18 -28.54
N ARG A 815 -5.61 -4.79 -27.39
CA ARG A 815 -6.56 -5.57 -26.59
C ARG A 815 -7.67 -4.70 -25.95
N SER A 816 -7.36 -3.47 -25.53
CA SER A 816 -8.34 -2.58 -24.91
C SER A 816 -9.46 -2.12 -25.86
N THR A 817 -9.23 -2.19 -27.17
CA THR A 817 -10.29 -1.94 -28.18
C THR A 817 -11.42 -2.97 -28.13
N TYR A 818 -11.27 -4.08 -27.41
CA TYR A 818 -12.29 -5.09 -27.20
C TYR A 818 -13.10 -4.82 -25.93
N MET A 819 -12.93 -3.70 -25.24
CA MET A 819 -13.71 -3.39 -24.02
C MET A 819 -15.14 -2.95 -24.33
N LEU A 820 -15.94 -3.85 -24.88
CA LEU A 820 -17.28 -3.58 -25.41
C LEU A 820 -18.38 -4.41 -24.71
N GLY A 821 -18.06 -4.99 -23.54
CA GLY A 821 -18.97 -5.84 -22.79
C GLY A 821 -19.32 -7.12 -23.55
N ASP A 822 -20.59 -7.52 -23.55
CA ASP A 822 -21.04 -8.76 -24.19
C ASP A 822 -20.96 -8.73 -25.71
N ALA A 823 -20.90 -7.53 -26.32
CA ALA A 823 -20.76 -7.36 -27.77
C ALA A 823 -19.41 -7.85 -28.33
N ILE A 824 -18.49 -8.29 -27.47
CA ILE A 824 -17.22 -8.91 -27.86
C ILE A 824 -17.45 -10.24 -28.58
N ALA A 825 -18.50 -10.98 -28.19
CA ALA A 825 -18.83 -12.27 -28.82
C ALA A 825 -18.98 -12.13 -30.35
N ASP A 826 -19.72 -11.12 -30.80
CA ASP A 826 -19.94 -10.82 -32.23
C ASP A 826 -18.64 -10.45 -32.94
N ILE A 827 -17.73 -9.76 -32.25
CA ILE A 827 -16.45 -9.32 -32.81
C ILE A 827 -15.53 -10.52 -33.02
N PHE A 828 -15.55 -11.50 -32.11
CA PHE A 828 -14.76 -12.71 -32.25
C PHE A 828 -15.24 -13.67 -33.33
N CYS A 829 -16.47 -13.52 -33.84
CA CYS A 829 -16.88 -14.20 -35.06
C CYS A 829 -16.02 -13.81 -36.27
N ASN A 830 -15.36 -12.64 -36.24
CA ASN A 830 -14.38 -12.27 -37.24
C ASN A 830 -13.00 -12.88 -36.91
N SER A 831 -12.58 -13.86 -37.71
CA SER A 831 -11.30 -14.56 -37.57
C SER A 831 -10.09 -13.61 -37.45
N ASN A 832 -10.08 -12.49 -38.19
CA ASN A 832 -9.00 -11.52 -38.11
C ASN A 832 -8.97 -10.78 -36.76
N ALA A 833 -10.14 -10.44 -36.21
CA ALA A 833 -10.20 -9.80 -34.89
C ALA A 833 -9.73 -10.77 -33.80
N LEU A 834 -10.20 -12.02 -33.84
CA LEU A 834 -9.74 -13.10 -32.97
C LEU A 834 -8.21 -13.28 -33.04
N THR A 835 -7.65 -13.32 -34.26
CA THR A 835 -6.21 -13.39 -34.50
C THR A 835 -5.45 -12.25 -33.83
N LEU A 836 -5.89 -10.98 -34.01
CA LEU A 836 -5.21 -9.82 -33.44
C LEU A 836 -5.24 -9.80 -31.91
N PHE A 837 -6.34 -10.27 -31.30
CA PHE A 837 -6.47 -10.35 -29.85
C PHE A 837 -5.50 -11.37 -29.23
N ILE A 838 -5.44 -12.57 -29.83
CA ILE A 838 -4.58 -13.67 -29.38
C ILE A 838 -3.11 -13.35 -29.63
N ASP A 839 -2.77 -12.82 -30.81
CA ASP A 839 -1.40 -12.40 -31.17
C ASP A 839 -0.86 -11.38 -30.16
N SER A 840 -1.67 -10.40 -29.78
CA SER A 840 -1.31 -9.40 -28.76
C SER A 840 -1.08 -10.05 -27.38
N ALA A 841 -1.88 -11.05 -27.00
CA ALA A 841 -1.69 -11.79 -25.74
C ALA A 841 -0.36 -12.57 -25.72
N MET A 842 -0.06 -13.28 -26.82
CA MET A 842 1.18 -14.04 -26.97
C MET A 842 2.42 -13.13 -26.92
N VAL A 843 2.35 -11.95 -27.54
CA VAL A 843 3.41 -10.94 -27.47
C VAL A 843 3.60 -10.45 -26.03
N LEU A 844 2.51 -10.12 -25.33
CA LEU A 844 2.58 -9.65 -23.94
C LEU A 844 3.20 -10.70 -23.01
N GLN A 845 2.82 -11.96 -23.15
CA GLN A 845 3.32 -13.03 -22.28
C GLN A 845 4.86 -13.16 -22.31
N ASN A 846 5.47 -12.89 -23.46
CA ASN A 846 6.92 -12.99 -23.65
C ASN A 846 7.69 -11.72 -23.23
N ILE A 847 7.02 -10.57 -23.17
CA ILE A 847 7.67 -9.25 -23.02
C ILE A 847 7.39 -8.61 -21.65
N VAL A 848 6.22 -8.87 -21.07
CA VAL A 848 5.82 -8.36 -19.75
C VAL A 848 6.67 -9.05 -18.66
N PRO A 849 7.29 -8.28 -17.75
CA PRO A 849 8.10 -8.86 -16.68
C PRO A 849 7.22 -9.67 -15.72
N PRO A 850 7.77 -10.66 -15.01
CA PRO A 850 7.01 -11.43 -14.02
C PRO A 850 6.50 -10.55 -12.87
N ASN A 851 7.23 -9.49 -12.50
CA ASN A 851 6.80 -8.51 -11.51
C ASN A 851 6.35 -7.21 -12.19
N LEU A 852 5.04 -6.93 -12.20
CA LEU A 852 4.47 -5.72 -12.79
C LEU A 852 4.92 -4.42 -12.09
N SER A 853 5.42 -4.51 -10.85
CA SER A 853 5.94 -3.35 -10.11
C SER A 853 7.21 -2.77 -10.73
N SER A 854 7.89 -3.52 -11.62
CA SER A 854 9.06 -2.99 -12.35
C SER A 854 8.67 -2.07 -13.50
N LEU A 855 7.40 -2.06 -13.92
CA LEU A 855 6.91 -1.19 -14.99
C LEU A 855 6.66 0.23 -14.46
N SER A 856 6.70 1.22 -15.36
CA SER A 856 6.25 2.57 -15.03
C SER A 856 4.79 2.58 -14.59
N ILE A 857 4.41 3.55 -13.74
CA ILE A 857 3.03 3.65 -13.18
C ILE A 857 1.94 3.53 -14.26
N PRO A 858 2.02 4.24 -15.41
CA PRO A 858 0.99 4.13 -16.45
C PRO A 858 0.96 2.77 -17.15
N LEU A 859 2.11 2.13 -17.36
CA LEU A 859 2.18 0.80 -17.99
C LEU A 859 1.65 -0.30 -17.07
N ARG A 860 2.00 -0.24 -15.79
CA ARG A 860 1.43 -1.13 -14.77
C ARG A 860 -0.08 -1.00 -14.72
N TYR A 861 -0.61 0.23 -14.74
CA TYR A 861 -2.04 0.49 -14.75
C TYR A 861 -2.76 -0.21 -15.92
N VAL A 862 -2.27 -0.03 -17.15
CA VAL A 862 -2.90 -0.66 -18.33
C VAL A 862 -2.68 -2.17 -18.36
N ALA A 863 -1.55 -2.68 -17.85
CA ALA A 863 -1.28 -4.12 -17.77
C ALA A 863 -2.21 -4.84 -16.79
N GLU A 864 -2.43 -4.28 -15.60
CA GLU A 864 -3.38 -4.84 -14.64
C GLU A 864 -4.81 -4.84 -15.19
N LYS A 865 -5.18 -3.78 -15.93
CA LYS A 865 -6.46 -3.71 -16.63
C LYS A 865 -6.61 -4.77 -17.73
N ASP A 866 -5.52 -5.14 -18.41
CA ASP A 866 -5.52 -6.23 -19.39
C ASP A 866 -5.74 -7.61 -18.74
N LEU A 867 -5.23 -7.82 -17.51
CA LEU A 867 -5.51 -9.06 -16.76
C LEU A 867 -7.01 -9.22 -16.49
N VAL A 868 -7.68 -8.12 -16.12
CA VAL A 868 -9.13 -8.08 -15.93
C VAL A 868 -9.85 -8.46 -17.21
N LEU A 869 -9.51 -7.78 -18.32
CA LEU A 869 -10.12 -8.04 -19.62
C LEU A 869 -9.94 -9.52 -20.05
N SER A 870 -8.76 -10.08 -19.79
CA SER A 870 -8.45 -11.48 -20.11
C SER A 870 -9.30 -12.47 -19.30
N ALA A 871 -9.71 -12.09 -18.08
CA ALA A 871 -10.61 -12.90 -17.27
C ALA A 871 -12.07 -12.74 -17.72
N GLU A 872 -12.52 -11.53 -18.05
CA GLU A 872 -13.90 -11.25 -18.52
C GLU A 872 -14.21 -11.91 -19.86
N VAL A 873 -13.25 -11.87 -20.78
CA VAL A 873 -13.44 -12.29 -22.17
C VAL A 873 -13.31 -13.80 -22.36
N PHE A 874 -12.85 -14.52 -21.34
CA PHE A 874 -12.53 -15.94 -21.41
C PHE A 874 -13.64 -16.82 -22.00
N ASN A 875 -14.89 -16.68 -21.51
CA ASN A 875 -16.00 -17.51 -21.98
C ASN A 875 -16.32 -17.25 -23.47
N MET A 876 -16.30 -15.99 -23.87
CA MET A 876 -16.54 -15.59 -25.27
C MET A 876 -15.39 -16.04 -26.18
N LEU A 877 -14.15 -15.94 -25.72
CA LEU A 877 -12.97 -16.41 -26.45
C LEU A 877 -13.01 -17.93 -26.67
N ARG A 878 -13.39 -18.70 -25.64
CA ARG A 878 -13.53 -20.16 -25.74
C ARG A 878 -14.60 -20.53 -26.75
N ALA A 879 -15.79 -19.95 -26.64
CA ALA A 879 -16.88 -20.18 -27.60
C ALA A 879 -16.47 -19.83 -29.04
N ALA A 880 -15.73 -18.73 -29.23
CA ALA A 880 -15.24 -18.33 -30.53
C ALA A 880 -14.23 -19.32 -31.13
N ILE A 881 -13.29 -19.84 -30.33
CA ILE A 881 -12.32 -20.85 -30.79
C ILE A 881 -12.99 -22.19 -31.10
N ASP A 882 -14.02 -22.56 -30.33
CA ASP A 882 -14.81 -23.76 -30.61
C ASP A 882 -15.61 -23.63 -31.93
N SER A 883 -15.98 -22.40 -32.31
CA SER A 883 -16.72 -22.09 -33.55
C SER A 883 -15.84 -21.83 -34.79
N ASP A 884 -14.68 -21.18 -34.63
CA ASP A 884 -13.70 -20.88 -35.69
C ASP A 884 -12.35 -21.54 -35.39
N ASN A 885 -11.98 -22.51 -36.22
CA ASN A 885 -10.74 -23.25 -36.08
C ASN A 885 -9.50 -22.53 -36.65
N PHE A 886 -9.63 -21.37 -37.30
CA PHE A 886 -8.51 -20.71 -37.99
C PHE A 886 -7.96 -19.46 -37.30
N GLY A 887 -8.76 -18.73 -36.51
CA GLY A 887 -8.31 -17.50 -35.86
C GLY A 887 -7.11 -17.69 -34.92
N LEU A 888 -7.11 -18.77 -34.15
CA LEU A 888 -5.99 -19.17 -33.27
C LEU A 888 -4.77 -19.64 -34.09
N ASP A 889 -4.98 -20.44 -35.14
CA ASP A 889 -3.90 -20.90 -36.02
C ASP A 889 -3.18 -19.71 -36.69
N ASN A 890 -3.94 -18.72 -37.14
CA ASN A 890 -3.43 -17.50 -37.77
C ASN A 890 -2.66 -16.63 -36.77
N ALA A 891 -3.09 -16.55 -35.50
CA ALA A 891 -2.35 -15.85 -34.46
C ALA A 891 -0.98 -16.46 -34.21
N ILE A 892 -0.91 -17.80 -34.11
CA ILE A 892 0.35 -18.52 -33.91
C ILE A 892 1.31 -18.27 -35.08
N ARG A 893 0.79 -18.25 -36.32
CA ARG A 893 1.59 -17.98 -37.53
C ARG A 893 2.06 -16.52 -37.65
N CYS A 894 1.38 -15.57 -36.99
CA CYS A 894 1.60 -14.14 -37.18
C CYS A 894 3.00 -13.69 -36.71
N ASN A 895 3.29 -13.83 -35.40
CA ASN A 895 4.53 -13.33 -34.80
C ASN A 895 5.37 -14.42 -34.09
N THR A 896 4.78 -15.55 -33.72
CA THR A 896 5.43 -16.56 -32.87
C THR A 896 6.07 -17.70 -33.66
N TRP A 897 5.29 -18.40 -34.50
CA TRP A 897 5.75 -19.56 -35.26
C TRP A 897 5.15 -19.61 -36.66
N GLN A 898 5.78 -18.93 -37.62
CA GLN A 898 5.31 -18.81 -39.01
C GLN A 898 5.15 -20.17 -39.73
N ALA A 899 6.00 -21.14 -39.39
CA ALA A 899 5.96 -22.49 -39.96
C ALA A 899 4.87 -23.40 -39.35
N PHE A 900 4.10 -22.92 -38.36
CA PHE A 900 3.06 -23.71 -37.72
C PHE A 900 2.00 -24.21 -38.71
N ARG A 901 1.77 -25.53 -38.70
CA ARG A 901 0.73 -26.24 -39.45
C ARG A 901 0.04 -27.22 -38.50
N ARG A 902 -1.21 -26.92 -38.15
CA ARG A 902 -2.07 -27.82 -37.36
C ARG A 902 -2.56 -28.95 -38.25
N ASP A 903 -2.71 -30.15 -37.69
CA ASP A 903 -3.48 -31.20 -38.34
C ASP A 903 -4.94 -30.76 -38.46
N THR A 904 -5.36 -30.44 -39.69
CA THR A 904 -6.72 -29.95 -39.97
C THR A 904 -7.82 -30.96 -39.61
N CYS A 905 -7.48 -32.25 -39.48
CA CYS A 905 -8.42 -33.30 -39.09
C CYS A 905 -8.75 -33.28 -37.59
N VAL A 906 -7.96 -32.56 -36.76
CA VAL A 906 -8.11 -32.52 -35.30
C VAL A 906 -8.39 -31.08 -34.85
N PRO A 907 -9.62 -30.76 -34.38
CA PRO A 907 -9.91 -29.44 -33.82
C PRO A 907 -9.12 -29.22 -32.52
N TRP A 908 -9.05 -27.97 -32.09
CA TRP A 908 -8.52 -27.65 -30.76
C TRP A 908 -9.36 -28.33 -29.68
N LYS A 909 -8.70 -29.04 -28.74
CA LYS A 909 -9.37 -29.75 -27.64
C LYS A 909 -9.14 -29.01 -26.33
N PRO A 910 -10.18 -28.80 -25.51
CA PRO A 910 -9.99 -28.22 -24.18
C PRO A 910 -9.37 -29.24 -23.20
N ILE A 911 -8.45 -28.77 -22.36
CA ILE A 911 -7.92 -29.48 -21.19
C ILE A 911 -8.25 -28.66 -19.95
N GLY A 912 -9.16 -29.19 -19.13
CA GLY A 912 -9.77 -28.43 -18.04
C GLY A 912 -10.50 -27.21 -18.58
N ASP A 913 -10.38 -26.08 -17.87
CA ASP A 913 -11.03 -24.85 -18.28
C ASP A 913 -10.13 -23.91 -19.08
N ARG A 914 -8.82 -23.90 -18.79
CA ARG A 914 -7.95 -22.78 -19.21
C ARG A 914 -7.07 -23.06 -20.42
N TRP A 915 -6.93 -24.34 -20.80
CA TRP A 915 -5.95 -24.78 -21.80
C TRP A 915 -6.64 -25.37 -23.02
N MET A 916 -6.11 -25.06 -24.20
CA MET A 916 -6.46 -25.69 -25.47
C MET A 916 -5.25 -26.45 -26.01
N THR A 917 -5.46 -27.64 -26.59
CA THR A 917 -4.40 -28.44 -27.21
C THR A 917 -4.70 -28.83 -28.65
N CYS A 918 -3.65 -28.94 -29.47
CA CYS A 918 -3.71 -29.55 -30.79
C CYS A 918 -2.40 -30.28 -31.13
N GLN A 919 -2.40 -31.00 -32.25
CA GLN A 919 -1.22 -31.64 -32.82
C GLN A 919 -0.83 -30.98 -34.15
N THR A 920 0.47 -30.93 -34.44
CA THR A 920 0.97 -30.45 -35.74
C THR A 920 0.90 -31.54 -36.81
N SER A 921 0.76 -31.16 -38.08
CA SER A 921 0.77 -32.10 -39.21
C SER A 921 2.12 -32.80 -39.37
N SER A 922 2.11 -34.08 -39.76
CA SER A 922 3.32 -34.90 -39.99
C SER A 922 3.93 -34.74 -41.41
N GLU A 923 3.53 -33.72 -42.19
CA GLU A 923 4.02 -33.55 -43.56
C GLU A 923 5.52 -33.18 -43.59
N GLY A 924 6.33 -33.98 -44.30
CA GLY A 924 7.73 -33.66 -44.64
C GLY A 924 8.80 -33.92 -43.56
N ASN A 925 8.93 -35.17 -43.06
CA ASN A 925 9.93 -35.60 -42.06
C ASN A 925 9.92 -34.82 -40.72
N ALA A 926 8.92 -33.98 -40.47
CA ALA A 926 8.79 -33.22 -39.22
C ALA A 926 8.15 -34.08 -38.12
N GLN A 927 8.76 -34.08 -36.93
CA GLN A 927 8.24 -34.78 -35.76
C GLN A 927 6.93 -34.14 -35.29
N VAL A 928 5.89 -34.94 -35.05
CA VAL A 928 4.60 -34.46 -34.51
C VAL A 928 4.85 -33.80 -33.15
N CYS A 929 4.37 -32.58 -32.99
CA CYS A 929 4.48 -31.78 -31.78
C CYS A 929 3.10 -31.55 -31.16
N HIS A 930 3.03 -31.60 -29.84
CA HIS A 930 1.84 -31.24 -29.06
C HIS A 930 1.91 -29.76 -28.68
N VAL A 931 0.87 -29.02 -29.03
CA VAL A 931 0.77 -27.60 -28.75
C VAL A 931 -0.24 -27.38 -27.64
N TYR A 932 0.08 -26.50 -26.69
CA TYR A 932 -0.81 -26.08 -25.61
C TYR A 932 -0.88 -24.56 -25.57
N PHE A 933 -2.10 -24.02 -25.51
CA PHE A 933 -2.35 -22.59 -25.41
C PHE A 933 -3.24 -22.27 -24.21
N ASN A 934 -2.79 -21.37 -23.36
CA ASN A 934 -3.56 -20.89 -22.21
C ASN A 934 -4.39 -19.65 -22.61
N LEU A 935 -5.71 -19.76 -22.50
CA LEU A 935 -6.66 -18.73 -22.94
C LEU A 935 -6.62 -17.44 -22.10
N HIS A 936 -6.20 -17.52 -20.84
CA HIS A 936 -6.17 -16.37 -19.93
C HIS A 936 -4.88 -15.56 -20.03
N ILE A 937 -3.73 -16.26 -20.05
CA ILE A 937 -2.42 -15.63 -19.92
C ILE A 937 -1.71 -15.55 -21.29
N GLY A 938 -2.25 -16.19 -22.33
CA GLY A 938 -1.62 -16.24 -23.65
C GLY A 938 -0.34 -17.08 -23.68
N THR A 939 -0.18 -18.00 -22.73
CA THR A 939 1.00 -18.90 -22.67
C THR A 939 0.92 -19.92 -23.78
N PHE A 940 1.96 -19.95 -24.61
CA PHE A 940 2.08 -20.88 -25.73
C PHE A 940 3.23 -21.86 -25.48
N LEU A 941 2.90 -23.16 -25.45
CA LEU A 941 3.84 -24.24 -25.20
C LEU A 941 3.84 -25.25 -26.34
N VAL A 942 5.03 -25.75 -26.68
CA VAL A 942 5.25 -26.85 -27.61
C VAL A 942 5.98 -27.96 -26.88
N ASN A 943 5.38 -29.15 -26.81
CA ASN A 943 5.85 -30.29 -26.02
C ASN A 943 6.17 -29.90 -24.56
N GLY A 944 5.31 -29.06 -23.97
CA GLY A 944 5.45 -28.55 -22.59
C GLY A 944 6.51 -27.45 -22.39
N LYS A 945 7.13 -26.92 -23.46
CA LYS A 945 8.18 -25.89 -23.39
C LYS A 945 7.76 -24.59 -24.07
N THR A 946 8.20 -23.45 -23.55
CA THR A 946 7.99 -22.11 -24.15
C THR A 946 8.82 -21.93 -25.42
N ILE A 947 8.28 -21.22 -26.42
CA ILE A 947 9.04 -20.82 -27.61
C ILE A 947 9.69 -19.45 -27.38
N GLY A 948 11.00 -19.36 -27.64
CA GLY A 948 11.70 -18.08 -27.77
C GLY A 948 12.06 -17.37 -26.46
N GLY A 949 11.87 -18.01 -25.30
CA GLY A 949 12.26 -17.46 -24.00
C GLY A 949 12.34 -18.53 -22.91
N LEU A 950 13.20 -18.28 -21.91
CA LEU A 950 13.31 -19.12 -20.70
C LEU A 950 11.99 -19.06 -19.90
N PRO A 951 11.57 -20.18 -19.26
CA PRO A 951 10.42 -20.20 -18.36
C PRO A 951 10.49 -19.11 -17.28
N LYS A 952 9.33 -18.51 -16.95
CA LYS A 952 9.24 -17.44 -15.94
C LYS A 952 9.78 -17.86 -14.57
N ASP A 953 9.69 -19.15 -14.23
CA ASP A 953 10.23 -19.69 -12.97
C ASP A 953 11.76 -19.58 -12.89
N ILE A 954 12.46 -19.72 -14.03
CA ILE A 954 13.91 -19.54 -14.12
C ILE A 954 14.25 -18.05 -14.04
N LEU A 955 13.50 -17.21 -14.77
CA LEU A 955 13.69 -15.75 -14.76
C LEU A 955 13.40 -15.12 -13.39
N GLY A 956 12.48 -15.71 -12.62
CA GLY A 956 12.13 -15.31 -11.27
C GLY A 956 13.12 -15.78 -10.20
N HIS A 957 14.02 -16.71 -10.53
CA HIS A 957 14.96 -17.27 -9.57
C HIS A 957 16.01 -16.23 -9.14
N SER A 958 16.23 -16.08 -7.83
CA SER A 958 17.13 -15.07 -7.26
C SER A 958 18.55 -15.12 -7.85
N LEU A 959 19.07 -16.33 -8.06
CA LEU A 959 20.37 -16.56 -8.70
C LEU A 959 20.42 -16.02 -10.14
N PHE A 960 19.37 -16.27 -10.94
CA PHE A 960 19.31 -15.78 -12.31
C PHE A 960 19.25 -14.25 -12.34
N GLN A 961 18.44 -13.64 -11.48
CA GLN A 961 18.37 -12.19 -11.33
C GLN A 961 19.69 -11.58 -10.86
N SER A 962 20.44 -12.26 -9.99
CA SER A 962 21.74 -11.79 -9.51
C SER A 962 22.81 -11.80 -10.61
N LEU A 963 22.81 -12.84 -11.45
CA LEU A 963 23.82 -13.06 -12.48
C LEU A 963 23.52 -12.30 -13.79
N PHE A 964 22.24 -12.17 -14.15
CA PHE A 964 21.78 -11.62 -15.43
C PHE A 964 20.90 -10.37 -15.25
N SER A 965 21.12 -9.62 -14.17
CA SER A 965 20.32 -8.45 -13.74
C SER A 965 19.98 -7.43 -14.84
N ASN A 966 20.77 -7.36 -15.92
CA ASN A 966 20.64 -6.36 -16.98
C ASN A 966 20.59 -6.93 -18.42
N GLN A 967 20.41 -8.24 -18.63
CA GLN A 967 20.33 -8.79 -20.00
C GLN A 967 18.88 -9.07 -20.43
N PRO A 968 18.44 -8.58 -21.61
CA PRO A 968 17.13 -8.92 -22.14
C PRO A 968 17.06 -10.43 -22.40
N THR A 969 15.96 -11.07 -22.00
CA THR A 969 15.76 -12.52 -22.13
C THR A 969 15.85 -13.05 -23.55
N SER A 970 15.72 -12.17 -24.55
CA SER A 970 15.88 -12.46 -25.97
C SER A 970 17.33 -12.58 -26.44
N SER A 971 18.33 -12.19 -25.63
CA SER A 971 19.76 -12.24 -26.01
C SER A 971 20.49 -13.47 -25.47
N LEU A 972 19.83 -14.33 -24.70
CA LEU A 972 20.41 -15.59 -24.24
C LEU A 972 20.19 -16.65 -25.31
N PRO A 973 21.24 -17.16 -25.99
CA PRO A 973 21.09 -18.30 -26.88
C PRO A 973 20.57 -19.50 -26.08
N LEU A 974 19.58 -20.21 -26.63
CA LEU A 974 19.12 -21.51 -26.14
C LEU A 974 20.19 -22.58 -26.34
#